data_AF-A0A3E0NE65-F1
#
_entry.id   AF-A0A3E0NE65-F1
#
_cell.length_a   1.000
_cell.length_b   1.000
_cell.length_c   1.000
_cell.angle_alpha   90.00
_cell.angle_beta   90.00
_cell.angle_gamma   90.00
#
_symmetry.space_group_name_H-M   'P 1'
#
loop_
_entity.id
_entity.type
_entity.pdbx_description
1 polymer ?
#
loop_
_entity_poly.entity_id
_entity_poly.type
_entity_poly.pdbx_seq_one_letter_code
_entity_poly.pdbx_strand_id
1 'polypeptide(L)'
;MLLLPGSDALSSPRFKRLSNEIAQLDSQLKLTRAFFVYAIESEGDVDAAQLGALLQPGTSPAPRGDELTQTEVVIVAPRIGTISPWSSKATNIANNCDFDTVKRIERAAVYVIEGSAQYGNPGALHALLHDRMVETVMSSYDDLSMLFSDISPRPLTSVPVMEAGRDALVDANGTLGLALAEDEIDYLAEAFTALGRDPSDTELMMFAQANSEHCRHKIFNASWTIDGVDQDWSLFGMIKNTYKQGGEQVLSAYADNAAVVEGHSAGRFYPEPDSQSWTYHQEPIALLMKVETHNHPTAIAPFAGAGTGSGGEIRDEGAVGRGSRPKAGLCGFTVSHLNLPGYERPWETGYGKPSRIVTPQQIMTEGPLGAAAFNNEFGRPNLGGYFRTFEVATSEGVRGYHKPIMIAGGFGNIKEEHVDKPPFSAGAKLVVLGGPAMLIGLGGGAASSMASGSSTEDLDFASVQRQNPEIQRRCQEVIDRCWERGANNPIAFIHDVGAGGLSNAFPELVKDGGCGGNFELRNVPSDEKGMSPLEIWCNESQERYVMAINPDQLATFSDICARERCPFAVVGEATDAQHLRLGDTLFENNPVDLPLSLLFGKPPKMHRETQRVAPPVDGFDGNVAIADALERVLTFPAVGSKSFLITIGDRSVTGTVARDQMVGPWQVPVADVAVTTASLDTHLGEAMSMGERTPVATLDGPASARLAVAEAVTNILASPVQSLSDIKLSANWMCAAGYSGDDAVLYDTVKAVGLEFCPALGMTIPVGKDSMSMRTQWDDDGEAKAVTAPVSLIVSAFAPAGDAR
;
A
#
# COMPACT_ATOMS: atom_id res chain seq x y z
N MET A 1 22.50 -1.89 -27.77
CA MET A 1 21.93 -0.75 -27.03
C MET A 1 22.16 0.52 -27.82
N LEU A 2 21.12 1.32 -28.01
CA LEU A 2 21.18 2.67 -28.57
C LEU A 2 21.05 3.68 -27.43
N LEU A 3 21.78 4.80 -27.48
CA LEU A 3 21.64 5.91 -26.53
C LEU A 3 21.12 7.15 -27.25
N LEU A 4 20.07 7.77 -26.70
CA LEU A 4 19.49 9.01 -27.22
C LEU A 4 19.57 10.12 -26.16
N PRO A 5 20.00 11.34 -26.54
CA PRO A 5 20.06 12.46 -25.60
C PRO A 5 18.64 12.95 -25.26
N GLY A 6 18.43 13.30 -24.00
CA GLY A 6 17.18 13.81 -23.45
C GLY A 6 17.23 15.30 -23.13
N SER A 7 16.09 15.84 -22.67
CA SER A 7 15.99 17.23 -22.21
C SER A 7 16.70 17.46 -20.87
N ASP A 8 16.80 18.72 -20.45
CA ASP A 8 17.26 19.09 -19.11
C ASP A 8 16.47 18.32 -18.03
N ALA A 9 17.17 17.78 -17.04
CA ALA A 9 16.59 16.95 -15.98
C ALA A 9 16.11 17.77 -14.77
N LEU A 10 16.58 19.02 -14.63
CA LEU A 10 16.25 19.90 -13.53
C LEU A 10 15.74 21.26 -14.02
N SER A 11 14.68 21.74 -13.39
CA SER A 11 14.27 23.15 -13.52
C SER A 11 15.30 24.08 -12.85
N SER A 12 15.33 25.36 -13.25
CA SER A 12 16.31 26.31 -12.72
C SER A 12 16.34 26.42 -11.18
N PRO A 13 15.21 26.38 -10.44
CA PRO A 13 15.23 26.37 -8.98
C PRO A 13 15.87 25.09 -8.39
N ARG A 14 15.54 23.91 -8.93
CA ARG A 14 16.11 22.63 -8.47
C ARG A 14 17.61 22.55 -8.77
N PHE A 15 18.00 23.00 -9.97
CA PHE A 15 19.41 23.10 -10.37
C PHE A 15 20.21 23.99 -9.42
N LYS A 16 19.69 25.18 -9.08
CA LYS A 16 20.35 26.10 -8.13
C LYS A 16 20.47 25.50 -6.73
N ARG A 17 19.41 24.85 -6.24
CA ARG A 17 19.44 24.19 -4.92
C ARG A 17 20.52 23.10 -4.87
N LEU A 18 20.48 22.17 -5.82
CA LEU A 18 21.45 21.08 -5.90
C LEU A 18 22.88 21.61 -6.12
N SER A 19 23.05 22.63 -6.95
CA SER A 19 24.35 23.29 -7.15
C SER A 19 24.91 23.88 -5.85
N ASN A 20 24.06 24.44 -4.98
CA ASN A 20 24.48 24.95 -3.68
C ASN A 20 24.84 23.82 -2.72
N GLU A 21 24.06 22.74 -2.68
CA GLU A 21 24.33 21.54 -1.86
C GLU A 21 25.67 20.89 -2.27
N ILE A 22 25.91 20.75 -3.57
CA ILE A 22 27.19 20.24 -4.11
C ILE A 22 28.35 21.15 -3.72
N ALA A 23 28.20 22.48 -3.85
CA ALA A 23 29.25 23.43 -3.50
C ALA A 23 29.54 23.48 -1.98
N GLN A 24 28.61 23.04 -1.13
CA GLN A 24 28.83 22.90 0.31
C GLN A 24 29.70 21.68 0.65
N LEU A 25 29.71 20.64 -0.19
CA LEU A 25 30.61 19.49 -0.02
C LEU A 25 32.07 19.87 -0.29
N ASP A 26 32.30 20.64 -1.35
CA ASP A 26 33.58 21.25 -1.70
C ASP A 26 33.36 22.43 -2.65
N SER A 27 33.99 23.57 -2.36
CA SER A 27 33.93 24.78 -3.19
C SER A 27 34.46 24.62 -4.61
N GLN A 28 35.25 23.56 -4.88
CA GLN A 28 35.76 23.23 -6.21
C GLN A 28 34.73 22.49 -7.07
N LEU A 29 33.71 21.88 -6.46
CA LEU A 29 32.66 21.17 -7.18
C LEU A 29 31.63 22.14 -7.76
N LYS A 30 31.35 22.01 -9.05
CA LYS A 30 30.37 22.87 -9.72
C LYS A 30 29.50 22.09 -10.69
N LEU A 31 28.21 22.02 -10.37
CA LEU A 31 27.19 21.49 -11.27
C LEU A 31 27.01 22.46 -12.45
N THR A 32 27.30 22.00 -13.67
CA THR A 32 27.19 22.81 -14.89
C THR A 32 25.99 22.43 -15.74
N ARG A 33 25.60 21.15 -15.73
CA ARG A 33 24.44 20.63 -16.47
C ARG A 33 23.81 19.44 -15.75
N ALA A 34 22.50 19.27 -15.97
CA ALA A 34 21.77 18.07 -15.61
C ALA A 34 20.77 17.75 -16.73
N PHE A 35 20.87 16.59 -17.36
CA PHE A 35 20.02 16.18 -18.50
C PHE A 35 19.70 14.70 -18.45
N PHE A 36 18.67 14.27 -19.17
CA PHE A 36 18.34 12.86 -19.31
C PHE A 36 19.10 12.21 -20.47
N VAL A 37 19.34 10.91 -20.36
CA VAL A 37 19.73 10.03 -21.47
C VAL A 37 18.78 8.85 -21.48
N TYR A 38 18.34 8.46 -22.68
CA TYR A 38 17.50 7.30 -22.89
C TYR A 38 18.34 6.16 -23.43
N ALA A 39 18.33 5.02 -22.74
CA ALA A 39 18.98 3.79 -23.17
C ALA A 39 17.93 2.85 -23.76
N ILE A 40 18.19 2.33 -24.97
CA ILE A 40 17.23 1.53 -25.72
C ILE A 40 17.84 0.18 -26.08
N GLU A 41 17.11 -0.88 -25.72
CA GLU A 41 17.35 -2.24 -26.20
C GLU A 41 16.40 -2.52 -27.38
N SER A 42 16.95 -2.97 -28.50
CA SER A 42 16.18 -3.29 -29.71
C SER A 42 16.71 -4.53 -30.44
N GLU A 43 15.82 -5.22 -31.14
CA GLU A 43 16.17 -6.26 -32.13
C GLU A 43 16.26 -5.62 -33.52
N GLY A 44 17.46 -5.18 -33.88
CA GLY A 44 17.72 -4.58 -35.20
C GLY A 44 17.63 -3.05 -35.19
N ASP A 45 17.49 -2.50 -36.40
CA ASP A 45 17.55 -1.06 -36.65
C ASP A 45 16.31 -0.34 -36.10
N VAL A 46 16.53 0.84 -35.53
CA VAL A 46 15.51 1.74 -34.98
C VAL A 46 15.72 3.13 -35.58
N ASP A 47 14.64 3.79 -36.01
CA ASP A 47 14.70 5.20 -36.41
C ASP A 47 14.96 6.08 -35.17
N ALA A 48 16.24 6.32 -34.90
CA ALA A 48 16.72 7.08 -33.76
C ALA A 48 16.18 8.52 -33.73
N ALA A 49 15.92 9.13 -34.90
CA ALA A 49 15.42 10.49 -34.97
C ALA A 49 13.95 10.55 -34.57
N GLN A 50 13.12 9.64 -35.11
CA GLN A 50 11.70 9.57 -34.79
C GLN A 50 11.47 9.10 -33.35
N LEU A 51 12.20 8.07 -32.88
CA LEU A 51 12.12 7.63 -31.49
C LEU A 51 12.62 8.71 -30.53
N GLY A 52 13.72 9.39 -30.89
CA GLY A 52 14.22 10.53 -30.13
C GLY A 52 13.16 11.62 -29.97
N ALA A 53 12.46 11.98 -31.05
CA ALA A 53 11.36 12.95 -31.01
C ALA A 53 10.18 12.47 -30.15
N LEU A 54 9.84 11.17 -30.19
CA LEU A 54 8.79 10.57 -29.37
C LEU A 54 9.11 10.66 -27.87
N LEU A 55 10.37 10.48 -27.50
CA LEU A 55 10.83 10.50 -26.10
C LEU A 55 11.06 11.93 -25.55
N GLN A 56 11.00 12.97 -26.37
CA GLN A 56 11.09 14.34 -25.89
C GLN A 56 9.73 14.85 -25.39
N PRO A 57 9.67 15.47 -24.20
CA PRO A 57 8.50 16.25 -23.83
C PRO A 57 8.33 17.41 -24.82
N GLY A 58 7.15 17.58 -25.41
CA GLY A 58 6.91 18.63 -26.41
C GLY A 58 7.09 20.07 -25.89
N THR A 59 7.15 20.26 -24.57
CA THR A 59 7.39 21.55 -23.91
C THR A 59 8.86 21.78 -23.52
N SER A 60 9.73 20.78 -23.67
CA SER A 60 11.13 20.87 -23.31
C SER A 60 11.98 21.43 -24.45
N PRO A 61 13.06 22.18 -24.15
CA PRO A 61 14.07 22.51 -25.15
C PRO A 61 14.66 21.24 -25.77
N ALA A 62 14.97 21.29 -27.05
CA ALA A 62 15.66 20.19 -27.72
C ALA A 62 17.06 19.95 -27.10
N PRO A 63 17.55 18.70 -27.10
CA PRO A 63 18.93 18.40 -26.71
C PRO A 63 19.94 19.23 -27.51
N ARG A 64 21.07 19.56 -26.88
CA ARG A 64 22.12 20.41 -27.48
C ARG A 64 23.03 19.65 -28.45
N GLY A 65 22.99 18.32 -28.42
CA GLY A 65 23.72 17.43 -29.33
C GLY A 65 25.11 17.05 -28.84
N ASP A 66 25.54 17.52 -27.67
CA ASP A 66 26.84 17.25 -27.05
C ASP A 66 26.72 16.44 -25.74
N GLU A 67 25.51 16.00 -25.37
CA GLU A 67 25.20 15.28 -24.12
C GLU A 67 26.09 14.04 -23.93
N LEU A 68 26.14 13.16 -24.93
CA LEU A 68 26.90 11.90 -24.88
C LEU A 68 28.42 12.10 -24.95
N THR A 69 28.89 13.34 -25.09
CA THR A 69 30.33 13.68 -25.15
C THR A 69 30.83 14.44 -23.91
N GLN A 70 29.94 14.72 -22.94
CA GLN A 70 30.33 15.39 -21.69
C GLN A 70 31.28 14.52 -20.87
N THR A 71 32.23 15.16 -20.20
CA THR A 71 33.18 14.55 -19.27
C THR A 71 32.89 14.99 -17.83
N GLU A 72 33.49 14.32 -16.84
CA GLU A 72 33.23 14.60 -15.40
C GLU A 72 31.73 14.47 -15.06
N VAL A 73 31.15 13.35 -15.50
CA VAL A 73 29.73 13.03 -15.33
C VAL A 73 29.51 12.08 -14.17
N VAL A 74 28.39 12.27 -13.47
CA VAL A 74 27.78 11.28 -12.58
C VAL A 74 26.47 10.86 -13.22
N ILE A 75 26.36 9.58 -13.58
CA ILE A 75 25.19 9.02 -14.24
C ILE A 75 24.37 8.27 -13.20
N VAL A 76 23.11 8.64 -13.04
CA VAL A 76 22.16 8.00 -12.12
C VAL A 76 21.10 7.29 -12.94
N ALA A 77 20.91 6.00 -12.66
CA ALA A 77 19.94 5.15 -13.34
C ALA A 77 19.23 4.25 -12.31
N PRO A 78 18.11 3.61 -12.68
CA PRO A 78 17.51 2.58 -11.84
C PRO A 78 18.53 1.49 -11.49
N ARG A 79 18.36 0.85 -10.33
CA ARG A 79 19.20 -0.28 -9.94
C ARG A 79 19.19 -1.38 -11.00
N ILE A 80 20.35 -1.99 -11.22
CA ILE A 80 20.48 -3.16 -12.10
C ILE A 80 19.57 -4.28 -11.58
N GLY A 81 18.83 -4.90 -12.49
CA GLY A 81 17.82 -5.91 -12.18
C GLY A 81 16.41 -5.35 -12.01
N THR A 82 16.24 -4.03 -11.85
CA THR A 82 14.91 -3.39 -11.71
C THR A 82 14.42 -2.76 -13.02
N ILE A 83 13.10 -2.59 -13.15
CA ILE A 83 12.48 -1.86 -14.26
C ILE A 83 11.67 -0.68 -13.74
N SER A 84 12.02 0.54 -14.15
CA SER A 84 11.30 1.72 -13.69
C SER A 84 9.86 1.77 -14.22
N PRO A 85 8.88 2.36 -13.50
CA PRO A 85 7.55 2.62 -14.05
C PRO A 85 7.58 3.46 -15.33
N TRP A 86 8.57 4.35 -15.45
CA TRP A 86 8.82 5.13 -16.66
C TRP A 86 9.16 4.21 -17.85
N SER A 87 10.02 3.21 -17.64
CA SER A 87 10.41 2.24 -18.66
C SER A 87 9.24 1.43 -19.19
N SER A 88 8.39 0.90 -18.29
CA SER A 88 7.18 0.18 -18.69
C SER A 88 6.28 1.03 -19.60
N LYS A 89 6.03 2.30 -19.22
CA LYS A 89 5.19 3.22 -19.99
C LYS A 89 5.83 3.66 -21.31
N ALA A 90 7.10 4.05 -21.27
CA ALA A 90 7.83 4.51 -22.45
C ALA A 90 7.94 3.40 -23.51
N THR A 91 8.23 2.17 -23.08
CA THR A 91 8.24 1.00 -23.94
C THR A 91 6.87 0.74 -24.54
N ASN A 92 5.79 0.82 -23.74
CA ASN A 92 4.44 0.64 -24.26
C ASN A 92 4.04 1.74 -25.27
N ILE A 93 4.44 3.00 -25.04
CA ILE A 93 4.24 4.10 -25.99
C ILE A 93 4.96 3.82 -27.30
N ALA A 94 6.22 3.38 -27.26
CA ALA A 94 6.99 3.06 -28.45
C ALA A 94 6.33 1.94 -29.27
N ASN A 95 5.91 0.86 -28.62
CA ASN A 95 5.22 -0.26 -29.28
C ASN A 95 3.87 0.18 -29.89
N ASN A 96 3.14 1.07 -29.22
CA ASN A 96 1.89 1.64 -29.75
C ASN A 96 2.13 2.63 -30.92
N CYS A 97 3.38 3.05 -31.14
CA CYS A 97 3.79 3.93 -32.24
C CYS A 97 4.59 3.17 -33.31
N ASP A 98 4.36 1.86 -33.44
CA ASP A 98 4.95 0.97 -34.45
C ASP A 98 6.48 0.76 -34.33
N PHE A 99 7.07 0.98 -33.14
CA PHE A 99 8.46 0.63 -32.84
C PHE A 99 8.60 -0.81 -32.32
N ASP A 100 8.08 -1.78 -33.06
CA ASP A 100 7.98 -3.20 -32.64
C ASP A 100 9.32 -3.86 -32.31
N THR A 101 10.44 -3.32 -32.83
CA THR A 101 11.79 -3.82 -32.56
C THR A 101 12.33 -3.38 -31.21
N VAL A 102 11.71 -2.39 -30.54
CA VAL A 102 12.13 -1.91 -29.23
C VAL A 102 11.66 -2.87 -28.15
N LYS A 103 12.60 -3.52 -27.47
CA LYS A 103 12.30 -4.39 -26.33
C LYS A 103 12.03 -3.58 -25.07
N ARG A 104 12.87 -2.58 -24.83
CA ARG A 104 12.84 -1.81 -23.58
C ARG A 104 13.55 -0.48 -23.73
N ILE A 105 12.97 0.55 -23.10
CA ILE A 105 13.52 1.90 -23.02
C ILE A 105 13.71 2.23 -21.55
N GLU A 106 14.91 2.62 -21.13
CA GLU A 106 15.16 3.12 -19.77
C GLU A 106 15.72 4.54 -19.79
N ARG A 107 15.51 5.28 -18.71
CA ARG A 107 15.96 6.67 -18.55
C ARG A 107 16.99 6.78 -17.43
N ALA A 108 18.08 7.46 -17.73
CA ALA A 108 19.10 7.86 -16.76
C ALA A 108 19.17 9.39 -16.66
N ALA A 109 19.48 9.91 -15.48
CA ALA A 109 19.84 11.30 -15.26
C ALA A 109 21.36 11.45 -15.25
N VAL A 110 21.88 12.47 -15.92
CA VAL A 110 23.31 12.75 -16.04
C VAL A 110 23.59 14.11 -15.43
N TYR A 111 24.51 14.15 -14.48
CA TYR A 111 24.98 15.38 -13.84
C TYR A 111 26.42 15.66 -14.26
N VAL A 112 26.65 16.81 -14.91
CA VAL A 112 28.00 17.26 -15.27
C VAL A 112 28.53 18.13 -14.14
N ILE A 113 29.57 17.65 -13.45
CA ILE A 113 30.08 18.26 -12.23
C ILE A 113 31.59 18.48 -12.38
N GLU A 114 31.96 19.74 -12.65
CA GLU A 114 33.36 20.16 -12.68
C GLU A 114 34.03 19.84 -11.33
N GLY A 115 35.22 19.23 -11.37
CA GLY A 115 35.99 18.87 -10.17
C GLY A 115 35.64 17.51 -9.56
N SER A 116 34.62 16.82 -10.08
CA SER A 116 34.15 15.53 -9.51
C SER A 116 35.22 14.44 -9.57
N ALA A 117 36.05 14.42 -10.61
CA ALA A 117 37.11 13.42 -10.79
C ALA A 117 38.24 13.54 -9.74
N GLN A 118 38.45 14.72 -9.15
CA GLN A 118 39.49 14.96 -8.14
C GLN A 118 38.93 15.00 -6.71
N TYR A 119 37.61 14.86 -6.53
CA TYR A 119 36.99 14.91 -5.23
C TYR A 119 37.25 13.64 -4.41
N GLY A 120 37.81 13.81 -3.21
CA GLY A 120 38.27 12.70 -2.37
C GLY A 120 37.17 11.85 -1.72
N ASN A 121 35.89 12.26 -1.81
CA ASN A 121 34.76 11.55 -1.20
C ASN A 121 33.55 11.41 -2.15
N PRO A 122 33.67 10.62 -3.24
CA PRO A 122 32.58 10.45 -4.21
C PRO A 122 31.28 9.94 -3.57
N GLY A 123 31.34 9.18 -2.47
CA GLY A 123 30.16 8.70 -1.76
C GLY A 123 29.26 9.81 -1.24
N ALA A 124 29.83 10.89 -0.68
CA ALA A 124 29.04 12.05 -0.23
C ALA A 124 28.36 12.78 -1.40
N LEU A 125 29.05 12.86 -2.54
CA LEU A 125 28.48 13.45 -3.76
C LEU A 125 27.34 12.58 -4.31
N HIS A 126 27.55 11.26 -4.40
CA HIS A 126 26.53 10.32 -4.86
C HIS A 126 25.28 10.37 -3.98
N ALA A 127 25.44 10.49 -2.66
CA ALA A 127 24.32 10.58 -1.73
C ALA A 127 23.41 11.80 -1.94
N LEU A 128 23.88 12.87 -2.60
CA LEU A 128 23.06 14.02 -2.98
C LEU A 128 22.29 13.81 -4.30
N LEU A 129 22.73 12.88 -5.13
CA LEU A 129 22.33 12.79 -6.54
C LEU A 129 21.36 11.65 -6.84
N HIS A 130 21.31 10.63 -5.98
CA HIS A 130 20.46 9.45 -6.19
C HIS A 130 19.81 8.98 -4.89
N ASP A 131 18.67 8.32 -5.04
CA ASP A 131 18.07 7.55 -3.97
C ASP A 131 18.69 6.15 -3.94
N ARG A 132 19.50 5.87 -2.92
CA ARG A 132 20.17 4.57 -2.72
C ARG A 132 19.23 3.36 -2.71
N MET A 133 17.95 3.57 -2.43
CA MET A 133 16.96 2.50 -2.35
C MET A 133 16.49 2.03 -3.73
N VAL A 134 16.48 2.91 -4.74
CA VAL A 134 15.88 2.63 -6.07
C VAL A 134 16.83 2.89 -7.24
N GLU A 135 17.88 3.67 -7.03
CA GLU A 135 18.83 4.09 -8.06
C GLU A 135 20.25 3.58 -7.77
N THR A 136 21.09 3.63 -8.80
CA THR A 136 22.52 3.36 -8.71
C THR A 136 23.29 4.40 -9.53
N VAL A 137 24.55 4.60 -9.16
CA VAL A 137 25.48 5.47 -9.89
C VAL A 137 26.32 4.62 -10.85
N MET A 138 26.37 5.04 -12.11
CA MET A 138 27.17 4.43 -13.16
C MET A 138 28.41 5.27 -13.46
N SER A 139 29.49 4.59 -13.87
CA SER A 139 30.79 5.23 -14.12
C SER A 139 30.93 5.73 -15.55
N SER A 140 30.16 5.19 -16.49
CA SER A 140 30.18 5.56 -17.90
C SER A 140 28.83 5.36 -18.59
N TYR A 141 28.67 5.93 -19.79
CA TYR A 141 27.48 5.69 -20.61
C TYR A 141 27.35 4.23 -21.08
N ASP A 142 28.48 3.53 -21.27
CA ASP A 142 28.49 2.13 -21.71
C ASP A 142 27.92 1.20 -20.63
N ASP A 143 28.08 1.58 -19.36
CA ASP A 143 27.54 0.85 -18.20
C ASP A 143 26.01 0.77 -18.21
N LEU A 144 25.31 1.67 -18.92
CA LEU A 144 23.85 1.62 -19.08
C LEU A 144 23.40 0.32 -19.78
N SER A 145 24.30 -0.37 -20.50
CA SER A 145 24.00 -1.67 -21.08
C SER A 145 23.70 -2.75 -20.03
N MET A 146 24.25 -2.60 -18.82
CA MET A 146 24.00 -3.53 -17.70
C MET A 146 22.54 -3.54 -17.26
N LEU A 147 21.80 -2.45 -17.52
CA LEU A 147 20.37 -2.41 -17.26
C LEU A 147 19.67 -3.57 -17.98
N PHE A 148 20.07 -3.89 -19.21
CA PHE A 148 19.49 -4.91 -20.09
C PHE A 148 20.16 -6.29 -20.00
N SER A 149 20.92 -6.55 -18.94
CA SER A 149 21.58 -7.83 -18.78
C SER A 149 20.57 -8.98 -18.66
N ASP A 150 20.76 -10.05 -19.44
CA ASP A 150 19.93 -11.24 -19.37
C ASP A 150 20.39 -12.12 -18.21
N ILE A 151 19.52 -12.33 -17.22
CA ILE A 151 19.81 -13.11 -16.02
C ILE A 151 18.99 -14.40 -16.10
N SER A 152 19.68 -15.55 -16.03
CA SER A 152 19.02 -16.85 -16.03
C SER A 152 18.17 -17.05 -14.76
N PRO A 153 16.97 -17.65 -14.87
CA PRO A 153 16.15 -17.99 -13.71
C PRO A 153 16.93 -18.85 -12.71
N ARG A 154 16.75 -18.55 -11.41
CA ARG A 154 17.33 -19.36 -10.32
C ARG A 154 16.43 -20.55 -9.98
N PRO A 155 16.97 -21.74 -9.67
CA PRO A 155 16.16 -22.89 -9.25
C PRO A 155 15.60 -22.69 -7.84
N LEU A 156 14.61 -23.49 -7.46
CA LEU A 156 14.15 -23.59 -6.06
C LEU A 156 15.22 -24.20 -5.16
N THR A 157 15.15 -23.89 -3.86
CA THR A 157 15.93 -24.55 -2.82
C THR A 157 15.04 -25.48 -1.99
N SER A 158 15.57 -26.65 -1.60
CA SER A 158 14.90 -27.59 -0.70
C SER A 158 15.48 -27.47 0.71
N VAL A 159 14.64 -27.53 1.73
CA VAL A 159 15.06 -27.50 3.14
C VAL A 159 15.08 -28.94 3.70
N PRO A 160 16.22 -29.45 4.19
CA PRO A 160 16.42 -30.89 4.45
C PRO A 160 15.77 -31.38 5.76
N VAL A 161 14.46 -31.26 5.88
CA VAL A 161 13.68 -31.70 7.06
C VAL A 161 13.73 -33.21 7.26
N MET A 162 13.81 -33.99 6.18
CA MET A 162 13.90 -35.46 6.28
C MET A 162 15.23 -35.94 6.88
N GLU A 163 16.30 -35.16 6.73
CA GLU A 163 17.64 -35.47 7.27
C GLU A 163 17.88 -34.81 8.63
N ALA A 164 17.62 -33.50 8.72
CA ALA A 164 17.97 -32.67 9.88
C ALA A 164 16.75 -32.29 10.74
N GLY A 165 15.55 -32.76 10.39
CA GLY A 165 14.34 -32.57 11.18
C GLY A 165 14.02 -31.10 11.41
N ARG A 166 13.60 -30.80 12.63
CA ARG A 166 13.21 -29.47 13.10
C ARG A 166 14.32 -28.41 12.92
N ASP A 167 15.58 -28.79 13.12
CA ASP A 167 16.70 -27.84 13.11
C ASP A 167 16.89 -27.20 11.72
N ALA A 168 16.59 -27.94 10.64
CA ALA A 168 16.59 -27.39 9.28
C ALA A 168 15.59 -26.25 9.10
N LEU A 169 14.43 -26.32 9.77
CA LEU A 169 13.41 -25.26 9.72
C LEU A 169 13.79 -24.06 10.57
N VAL A 170 14.50 -24.27 11.69
CA VAL A 170 15.04 -23.17 12.51
C VAL A 170 16.06 -22.36 11.70
N ASP A 171 16.97 -23.04 11.01
CA ASP A 171 17.96 -22.41 10.15
C ASP A 171 17.31 -21.69 8.95
N ALA A 172 16.31 -22.32 8.32
CA ALA A 172 15.54 -21.70 7.24
C ALA A 172 14.74 -20.48 7.71
N ASN A 173 14.15 -20.52 8.91
CA ASN A 173 13.42 -19.39 9.51
C ASN A 173 14.31 -18.16 9.65
N GLY A 174 15.54 -18.34 10.13
CA GLY A 174 16.53 -17.27 10.25
C GLY A 174 17.05 -16.77 8.91
N THR A 175 17.37 -17.68 7.99
CA THR A 175 18.00 -17.33 6.69
C THR A 175 17.01 -16.70 5.71
N LEU A 176 15.78 -17.19 5.65
CA LEU A 176 14.73 -16.68 4.77
C LEU A 176 13.89 -15.57 5.42
N GLY A 177 14.09 -15.28 6.71
CA GLY A 177 13.34 -14.25 7.44
C GLY A 177 11.85 -14.57 7.57
N LEU A 178 11.49 -15.84 7.81
CA LEU A 178 10.09 -16.29 7.81
C LEU A 178 9.29 -15.79 9.02
N ALA A 179 9.97 -15.43 10.11
CA ALA A 179 9.37 -14.98 11.37
C ALA A 179 8.33 -15.98 11.95
N LEU A 180 8.57 -17.27 11.77
CA LEU A 180 7.74 -18.35 12.31
C LEU A 180 7.90 -18.47 13.83
N ALA A 181 6.80 -18.70 14.53
CA ALA A 181 6.78 -19.07 15.94
C ALA A 181 7.22 -20.53 16.13
N GLU A 182 7.63 -20.90 17.36
CA GLU A 182 8.12 -22.25 17.68
C GLU A 182 7.07 -23.35 17.37
N ASP A 183 5.79 -23.07 17.62
CA ASP A 183 4.68 -23.99 17.33
C ASP A 183 4.39 -24.11 15.83
N GLU A 184 4.66 -23.06 15.05
CA GLU A 184 4.56 -23.10 13.59
C GLU A 184 5.71 -23.92 12.98
N ILE A 185 6.91 -23.82 13.55
CA ILE A 185 8.06 -24.66 13.18
C ILE A 185 7.74 -26.14 13.47
N ASP A 186 7.21 -26.44 14.65
CA ASP A 186 6.81 -27.80 15.03
C ASP A 186 5.73 -28.34 14.09
N TYR A 187 4.71 -27.53 13.78
CA TYR A 187 3.65 -27.86 12.83
C TYR A 187 4.19 -28.23 11.45
N LEU A 188 5.12 -27.43 10.91
CA LEU A 188 5.74 -27.69 9.62
C LEU A 188 6.61 -28.96 9.64
N ALA A 189 7.37 -29.18 10.71
CA ALA A 189 8.20 -30.38 10.85
C ALA A 189 7.34 -31.65 10.82
N GLU A 190 6.24 -31.68 11.59
CA GLU A 190 5.30 -32.79 11.60
C GLU A 190 4.64 -32.99 10.24
N ALA A 191 4.18 -31.90 9.61
CA ALA A 191 3.47 -31.95 8.33
C ALA A 191 4.36 -32.49 7.19
N PHE A 192 5.59 -31.98 7.03
CA PHE A 192 6.49 -32.44 5.97
C PHE A 192 7.06 -33.84 6.23
N THR A 193 7.25 -34.22 7.50
CA THR A 193 7.57 -35.60 7.86
C THR A 193 6.43 -36.55 7.46
N ALA A 194 5.17 -36.17 7.69
CA ALA A 194 4.01 -36.96 7.31
C ALA A 194 3.82 -37.05 5.78
N LEU A 195 4.20 -35.99 5.04
CA LEU A 195 4.24 -36.01 3.57
C LEU A 195 5.39 -36.84 3.01
N GLY A 196 6.40 -37.18 3.82
CA GLY A 196 7.54 -38.01 3.43
C GLY A 196 8.49 -37.32 2.44
N ARG A 197 8.56 -35.99 2.46
CA ARG A 197 9.44 -35.20 1.59
C ARG A 197 9.88 -33.90 2.28
N ASP A 198 10.96 -33.34 1.77
CA ASP A 198 11.43 -32.02 2.15
C ASP A 198 10.49 -30.90 1.62
N PRO A 199 10.29 -29.81 2.39
CA PRO A 199 9.68 -28.59 1.88
C PRO A 199 10.59 -27.81 0.92
N SER A 200 9.99 -27.15 -0.06
CA SER A 200 10.70 -26.10 -0.81
C SER A 200 10.74 -24.78 -0.03
N ASP A 201 11.70 -23.93 -0.34
CA ASP A 201 11.74 -22.54 0.12
C ASP A 201 10.44 -21.78 -0.18
N THR A 202 9.86 -22.03 -1.35
CA THR A 202 8.62 -21.42 -1.85
C THR A 202 7.43 -21.81 -0.98
N GLU A 203 7.34 -23.08 -0.56
CA GLU A 203 6.29 -23.58 0.34
C GLU A 203 6.39 -22.95 1.73
N LEU A 204 7.61 -22.83 2.27
CA LEU A 204 7.84 -22.22 3.58
C LEU A 204 7.55 -20.71 3.57
N MET A 205 8.00 -20.00 2.54
CA MET A 205 7.71 -18.57 2.39
C MET A 205 6.21 -18.32 2.24
N MET A 206 5.53 -19.10 1.40
CA MET A 206 4.08 -19.02 1.24
C MET A 206 3.35 -19.26 2.57
N PHE A 207 3.75 -20.30 3.32
CA PHE A 207 3.18 -20.58 4.63
C PHE A 207 3.41 -19.42 5.62
N ALA A 208 4.62 -18.87 5.66
CA ALA A 208 4.99 -17.78 6.56
C ALA A 208 4.17 -16.51 6.28
N GLN A 209 3.97 -16.14 5.01
CA GLN A 209 3.15 -14.98 4.67
C GLN A 209 1.68 -15.18 5.01
N ALA A 210 1.10 -16.33 4.61
CA ALA A 210 -0.30 -16.67 4.88
C ALA A 210 -0.61 -16.84 6.39
N ASN A 211 0.42 -17.07 7.21
CA ASN A 211 0.30 -17.20 8.66
C ASN A 211 0.98 -16.05 9.43
N SER A 212 1.34 -14.95 8.77
CA SER A 212 1.86 -13.75 9.44
C SER A 212 0.81 -13.07 10.32
N GLU A 213 1.23 -12.21 11.26
CA GLU A 213 0.29 -11.40 12.05
C GLU A 213 -0.58 -10.51 11.15
N HIS A 214 0.03 -9.92 10.12
CA HIS A 214 -0.63 -9.06 9.15
C HIS A 214 -1.77 -9.76 8.39
N CYS A 215 -1.64 -11.06 8.08
CA CYS A 215 -2.65 -11.80 7.31
C CYS A 215 -3.66 -12.56 8.20
N ARG A 216 -3.26 -13.03 9.39
CA ARG A 216 -4.14 -13.83 10.27
C ARG A 216 -4.78 -13.04 11.41
N HIS A 217 -4.33 -11.81 11.66
CA HIS A 217 -4.83 -10.97 12.75
C HIS A 217 -4.85 -11.75 14.07
N LYS A 218 -3.73 -12.42 14.43
CA LYS A 218 -3.72 -13.38 15.55
C LYS A 218 -3.99 -12.68 16.87
N ILE A 219 -3.49 -11.45 17.06
CA ILE A 219 -3.76 -10.61 18.24
C ILE A 219 -5.26 -10.28 18.33
N PHE A 220 -5.88 -9.90 17.22
CA PHE A 220 -7.30 -9.57 17.19
C PHE A 220 -8.21 -10.78 17.45
N ASN A 221 -7.71 -11.98 17.15
CA ASN A 221 -8.39 -13.24 17.40
C ASN A 221 -8.00 -13.90 18.74
N ALA A 222 -7.01 -13.38 19.47
CA ALA A 222 -6.47 -14.00 20.68
C ALA A 222 -7.48 -14.11 21.83
N SER A 223 -7.21 -15.02 22.78
CA SER A 223 -7.79 -14.95 24.14
C SER A 223 -6.90 -14.10 25.02
N TRP A 224 -7.48 -13.50 26.06
CA TRP A 224 -6.81 -12.50 26.89
C TRP A 224 -6.99 -12.77 28.38
N THR A 225 -5.92 -12.56 29.15
CA THR A 225 -5.93 -12.46 30.61
C THR A 225 -5.33 -11.12 30.99
N ILE A 226 -6.10 -10.27 31.67
CA ILE A 226 -5.70 -8.92 32.04
C ILE A 226 -5.84 -8.76 33.55
N ASP A 227 -4.77 -8.34 34.22
CA ASP A 227 -4.69 -8.24 35.69
C ASP A 227 -5.08 -9.55 36.39
N GLY A 228 -4.70 -10.69 35.81
CA GLY A 228 -5.03 -12.03 36.31
C GLY A 228 -6.49 -12.48 36.10
N VAL A 229 -7.28 -11.74 35.32
CA VAL A 229 -8.67 -12.06 35.01
C VAL A 229 -8.82 -12.40 33.53
N ASP A 230 -9.31 -13.60 33.25
CA ASP A 230 -9.66 -14.04 31.90
C ASP A 230 -10.79 -13.19 31.32
N GLN A 231 -10.64 -12.82 30.05
CA GLN A 231 -11.61 -12.00 29.36
C GLN A 231 -12.50 -12.85 28.42
N ASP A 232 -13.79 -12.52 28.38
CA ASP A 232 -14.78 -13.28 27.60
C ASP A 232 -14.68 -13.08 26.09
N TRP A 233 -14.04 -12.00 25.64
CA TRP A 233 -14.06 -11.56 24.25
C TRP A 233 -12.65 -11.49 23.65
N SER A 234 -12.55 -11.82 22.35
CA SER A 234 -11.42 -11.35 21.54
C SER A 234 -11.69 -9.92 21.07
N LEU A 235 -10.65 -9.20 20.62
CA LEU A 235 -10.82 -7.85 20.06
C LEU A 235 -11.78 -7.88 18.87
N PHE A 236 -11.61 -8.82 17.94
CA PHE A 236 -12.50 -8.95 16.78
C PHE A 236 -13.93 -9.34 17.18
N GLY A 237 -14.08 -10.14 18.24
CA GLY A 237 -15.39 -10.46 18.81
C GLY A 237 -16.13 -9.21 19.28
N MET A 238 -15.43 -8.27 19.92
CA MET A 238 -15.97 -6.98 20.35
C MET A 238 -16.34 -6.10 19.16
N ILE A 239 -15.55 -6.06 18.09
CA ILE A 239 -15.90 -5.32 16.86
C ILE A 239 -17.16 -5.91 16.20
N LYS A 240 -17.23 -7.24 16.04
CA LYS A 240 -18.41 -7.94 15.48
C LYS A 240 -19.68 -7.74 16.30
N ASN A 241 -19.57 -7.41 17.58
CA ASN A 241 -20.74 -7.07 18.41
C ASN A 241 -21.47 -5.83 17.86
N THR A 242 -20.75 -4.85 17.32
CA THR A 242 -21.38 -3.66 16.72
C THR A 242 -22.31 -4.04 15.55
N TYR A 243 -21.84 -4.92 14.66
CA TYR A 243 -22.66 -5.46 13.57
C TYR A 243 -23.85 -6.29 14.08
N LYS A 244 -23.66 -7.11 15.12
CA LYS A 244 -24.78 -7.86 15.73
C LYS A 244 -25.88 -6.96 16.30
N GLN A 245 -25.54 -5.74 16.73
CA GLN A 245 -26.48 -4.81 17.35
C GLN A 245 -27.03 -3.73 16.38
N GLY A 246 -26.33 -3.42 15.28
CA GLY A 246 -26.67 -2.34 14.35
C GLY A 246 -26.48 -2.68 12.86
N GLY A 247 -26.54 -3.96 12.49
CA GLY A 247 -26.29 -4.46 11.13
C GLY A 247 -27.34 -4.13 10.07
N GLU A 248 -28.33 -3.30 10.39
CA GLU A 248 -29.32 -2.82 9.41
C GLU A 248 -28.62 -2.10 8.25
N GLN A 249 -29.11 -2.35 7.03
CA GLN A 249 -28.59 -1.80 5.75
C GLN A 249 -27.16 -2.25 5.39
N VAL A 250 -26.56 -3.19 6.12
CA VAL A 250 -25.25 -3.76 5.77
C VAL A 250 -25.48 -4.98 4.88
N LEU A 251 -25.00 -4.90 3.64
CA LEU A 251 -25.10 -5.95 2.63
C LEU A 251 -23.95 -6.96 2.74
N SER A 252 -22.76 -6.51 3.12
CA SER A 252 -21.60 -7.37 3.38
C SER A 252 -20.72 -6.80 4.50
N ALA A 253 -20.30 -7.65 5.43
CA ALA A 253 -19.34 -7.34 6.48
C ALA A 253 -18.52 -8.57 6.86
N TYR A 254 -17.20 -8.40 6.97
CA TYR A 254 -16.24 -9.46 7.35
C TYR A 254 -16.26 -10.73 6.46
N ALA A 255 -16.79 -10.62 5.24
CA ALA A 255 -16.89 -11.70 4.27
C ALA A 255 -16.13 -11.39 2.97
N ASP A 256 -15.53 -10.20 2.88
CA ASP A 256 -14.81 -9.68 1.73
C ASP A 256 -13.79 -8.61 2.17
N ASN A 257 -13.00 -8.11 1.24
CA ASN A 257 -11.97 -7.10 1.48
C ASN A 257 -12.52 -5.74 1.91
N ALA A 258 -13.81 -5.45 1.69
CA ALA A 258 -14.47 -4.23 2.12
C ALA A 258 -15.86 -4.52 2.69
N ALA A 259 -16.42 -3.56 3.42
CA ALA A 259 -17.83 -3.60 3.79
C ALA A 259 -18.70 -2.99 2.68
N VAL A 260 -19.92 -3.48 2.54
CA VAL A 260 -20.92 -2.93 1.62
C VAL A 260 -22.20 -2.63 2.38
N VAL A 261 -22.78 -1.46 2.12
CA VAL A 261 -24.08 -1.05 2.65
C VAL A 261 -25.01 -0.57 1.55
N GLU A 262 -26.30 -0.54 1.85
CA GLU A 262 -27.30 0.05 0.97
C GLU A 262 -26.96 1.52 0.68
N GLY A 263 -27.22 1.94 -0.56
CA GLY A 263 -27.06 3.32 -0.98
C GLY A 263 -28.35 3.88 -1.58
N HIS A 264 -28.21 4.73 -2.57
CA HIS A 264 -29.35 5.37 -3.24
C HIS A 264 -29.64 4.75 -4.60
N SER A 265 -30.87 4.89 -5.08
CA SER A 265 -31.20 4.61 -6.48
C SER A 265 -31.08 5.87 -7.33
N ALA A 266 -30.28 5.83 -8.38
CA ALA A 266 -30.09 6.93 -9.34
C ALA A 266 -29.72 6.38 -10.73
N GLY A 267 -29.60 7.24 -11.74
CA GLY A 267 -29.13 6.82 -13.05
C GLY A 267 -27.62 6.63 -13.02
N ARG A 268 -27.10 5.41 -12.88
CA ARG A 268 -25.66 5.15 -13.01
C ARG A 268 -25.23 5.36 -14.47
N PHE A 269 -24.23 6.19 -14.72
CA PHE A 269 -23.83 6.58 -16.08
C PHE A 269 -22.61 5.79 -16.57
N TYR A 270 -22.83 4.88 -17.52
CA TYR A 270 -21.78 4.02 -18.07
C TYR A 270 -22.13 3.59 -19.52
N PRO A 271 -21.19 3.05 -20.32
CA PRO A 271 -21.49 2.63 -21.69
C PRO A 271 -22.23 1.30 -21.72
N GLU A 272 -23.29 1.22 -22.52
CA GLU A 272 -23.95 -0.05 -22.81
C GLU A 272 -22.96 -1.07 -23.40
N PRO A 273 -22.87 -2.31 -22.87
CA PRO A 273 -21.83 -3.27 -23.26
C PRO A 273 -21.75 -3.56 -24.77
N ASP A 274 -22.88 -3.61 -25.47
CA ASP A 274 -22.93 -3.99 -26.89
C ASP A 274 -22.74 -2.78 -27.83
N SER A 275 -23.44 -1.67 -27.58
CA SER A 275 -23.40 -0.49 -28.46
C SER A 275 -22.27 0.49 -28.12
N GLN A 276 -21.71 0.39 -26.91
CA GLN A 276 -20.76 1.34 -26.34
C GLN A 276 -21.30 2.78 -26.27
N SER A 277 -22.62 2.95 -26.34
CA SER A 277 -23.28 4.23 -26.15
C SER A 277 -23.47 4.52 -24.67
N TRP A 278 -23.07 5.70 -24.23
CA TRP A 278 -23.25 6.13 -22.84
C TRP A 278 -24.72 6.46 -22.55
N THR A 279 -25.26 5.88 -21.47
CA THR A 279 -26.63 6.13 -21.02
C THR A 279 -26.71 6.07 -19.50
N TYR A 280 -27.83 6.55 -18.97
CA TYR A 280 -28.18 6.41 -17.57
C TYR A 280 -28.93 5.09 -17.35
N HIS A 281 -28.49 4.33 -16.34
CA HIS A 281 -29.11 3.09 -15.89
C HIS A 281 -29.72 3.31 -14.51
N GLN A 282 -31.06 3.35 -14.43
CA GLN A 282 -31.73 3.56 -13.15
C GLN A 282 -31.66 2.26 -12.31
N GLU A 283 -30.81 2.26 -11.29
CA GLU A 283 -30.55 1.09 -10.46
C GLU A 283 -30.16 1.48 -9.03
N PRO A 284 -30.23 0.57 -8.05
CA PRO A 284 -29.60 0.74 -6.74
C PRO A 284 -28.08 0.85 -6.89
N ILE A 285 -27.50 1.84 -6.22
CA ILE A 285 -26.07 2.12 -6.18
C ILE A 285 -25.60 1.89 -4.74
N ALA A 286 -25.18 0.67 -4.42
CA ALA A 286 -24.70 0.32 -3.09
C ALA A 286 -23.32 0.96 -2.82
N LEU A 287 -23.06 1.26 -1.55
CA LEU A 287 -21.86 1.94 -1.08
C LEU A 287 -20.90 0.92 -0.46
N LEU A 288 -19.70 0.78 -1.02
CA LEU A 288 -18.62 0.00 -0.40
C LEU A 288 -17.62 0.92 0.30
N MET A 289 -16.94 0.45 1.34
CA MET A 289 -15.96 1.25 2.09
C MET A 289 -14.80 0.41 2.60
N LYS A 290 -13.58 0.93 2.45
CA LYS A 290 -12.36 0.33 2.95
C LYS A 290 -11.36 1.40 3.41
N VAL A 291 -10.53 1.03 4.36
CA VAL A 291 -9.39 1.83 4.84
C VAL A 291 -8.29 0.86 5.23
N GLU A 292 -7.06 1.22 4.89
CA GLU A 292 -5.84 0.41 4.92
C GLU A 292 -4.66 1.26 5.39
N THR A 293 -3.57 0.60 5.84
CA THR A 293 -2.35 1.32 6.27
C THR A 293 -1.10 0.78 5.60
N HIS A 294 -0.09 1.63 5.44
CA HIS A 294 1.20 1.27 4.85
C HIS A 294 2.39 1.85 5.62
N ASN A 295 2.42 1.54 6.92
CA ASN A 295 3.28 2.18 7.91
C ASN A 295 4.78 1.88 7.72
N HIS A 296 5.15 0.58 7.64
CA HIS A 296 6.56 0.16 7.54
C HIS A 296 7.24 0.60 6.23
N PRO A 297 6.67 0.34 5.03
CA PRO A 297 7.28 0.79 3.78
C PRO A 297 7.43 2.32 3.71
N THR A 298 6.48 3.07 4.28
CA THR A 298 6.55 4.54 4.31
C THR A 298 7.68 5.06 5.21
N ALA A 299 8.10 4.32 6.25
CA ALA A 299 9.26 4.69 7.05
C ALA A 299 10.59 4.58 6.28
N ILE A 300 10.63 3.72 5.25
CA ILE A 300 11.83 3.41 4.45
C ILE A 300 11.85 4.23 3.17
N ALA A 301 10.79 4.15 2.34
CA ALA A 301 10.67 4.81 1.05
C ALA A 301 9.29 5.49 0.93
N PRO A 302 9.12 6.72 1.44
CA PRO A 302 7.80 7.31 1.64
C PRO A 302 6.97 7.49 0.38
N PHE A 303 7.57 7.93 -0.73
CA PHE A 303 6.86 8.14 -1.99
C PHE A 303 6.23 6.83 -2.48
N ALA A 304 7.03 5.77 -2.55
CA ALA A 304 6.55 4.47 -2.97
C ALA A 304 5.56 3.89 -1.96
N GLY A 305 5.87 3.89 -0.67
CA GLY A 305 5.02 3.33 0.38
C GLY A 305 3.64 4.00 0.45
N ALA A 306 3.59 5.33 0.44
CA ALA A 306 2.31 6.04 0.46
C ALA A 306 1.50 5.83 -0.82
N GLY A 307 2.19 5.78 -1.95
CA GLY A 307 1.62 5.46 -3.25
C GLY A 307 0.97 4.08 -3.30
N THR A 308 1.71 3.05 -2.93
CA THR A 308 1.22 1.67 -2.90
C THR A 308 0.21 1.41 -1.80
N GLY A 309 0.23 2.18 -0.71
CA GLY A 309 -0.84 2.20 0.29
C GLY A 309 -2.18 2.61 -0.32
N SER A 310 -2.19 3.67 -1.14
CA SER A 310 -3.39 4.06 -1.91
C SER A 310 -3.74 3.02 -2.97
N GLY A 311 -2.73 2.51 -3.68
CA GLY A 311 -2.95 1.51 -4.72
C GLY A 311 -3.56 0.21 -4.20
N GLY A 312 -3.03 -0.36 -3.12
CA GLY A 312 -3.57 -1.58 -2.50
C GLY A 312 -5.03 -1.41 -2.07
N GLU A 313 -5.34 -0.30 -1.41
CA GLU A 313 -6.69 0.00 -0.96
C GLU A 313 -7.68 0.17 -2.13
N ILE A 314 -7.27 0.82 -3.22
CA ILE A 314 -8.09 0.92 -4.44
C ILE A 314 -8.32 -0.48 -5.07
N ARG A 315 -7.35 -1.41 -4.96
CA ARG A 315 -7.56 -2.78 -5.45
C ARG A 315 -8.58 -3.52 -4.61
N ASP A 316 -8.54 -3.36 -3.30
CA ASP A 316 -9.56 -3.92 -2.41
C ASP A 316 -10.95 -3.44 -2.81
N GLU A 317 -11.12 -2.14 -3.04
CA GLU A 317 -12.38 -1.59 -3.55
C GLU A 317 -12.80 -2.26 -4.86
N GLY A 318 -11.95 -2.25 -5.89
CA GLY A 318 -12.26 -2.84 -7.21
C GLY A 318 -12.57 -4.34 -7.16
N ALA A 319 -12.02 -5.06 -6.18
CA ALA A 319 -12.19 -6.50 -5.97
C ALA A 319 -13.36 -6.89 -5.04
N VAL A 320 -14.14 -5.93 -4.54
CA VAL A 320 -15.36 -6.22 -3.78
C VAL A 320 -16.36 -6.97 -4.66
N GLY A 321 -16.90 -8.06 -4.12
CA GLY A 321 -17.88 -8.90 -4.79
C GLY A 321 -17.37 -9.47 -6.10
N ARG A 322 -18.14 -9.33 -7.17
CA ARG A 322 -17.76 -9.75 -8.53
C ARG A 322 -17.24 -8.59 -9.39
N GLY A 323 -16.67 -7.58 -8.75
CA GLY A 323 -16.14 -6.37 -9.37
C GLY A 323 -16.96 -5.14 -9.00
N SER A 324 -16.27 -4.07 -8.63
CA SER A 324 -16.88 -2.81 -8.24
C SER A 324 -16.12 -1.60 -8.81
N ARG A 325 -16.56 -0.38 -8.47
CA ARG A 325 -15.92 0.86 -8.92
C ARG A 325 -15.53 1.79 -7.75
N PRO A 326 -14.22 2.03 -7.54
CA PRO A 326 -13.71 3.09 -6.67
C PRO A 326 -14.23 4.47 -7.07
N LYS A 327 -14.56 5.32 -6.09
CA LYS A 327 -15.18 6.64 -6.35
C LYS A 327 -14.47 7.81 -5.71
N ALA A 328 -14.16 7.76 -4.42
CA ALA A 328 -13.49 8.86 -3.71
C ALA A 328 -12.59 8.33 -2.59
N GLY A 329 -11.48 9.02 -2.35
CA GLY A 329 -10.48 8.63 -1.37
C GLY A 329 -10.29 9.62 -0.23
N LEU A 330 -9.67 9.13 0.83
CA LEU A 330 -9.11 9.88 1.95
C LEU A 330 -7.69 9.40 2.23
N CYS A 331 -6.85 10.28 2.79
CA CYS A 331 -5.48 9.95 3.12
C CYS A 331 -5.02 10.68 4.39
N GLY A 332 -4.36 9.97 5.30
CA GLY A 332 -3.92 10.52 6.57
C GLY A 332 -2.47 10.17 6.91
N PHE A 333 -1.85 11.05 7.70
CA PHE A 333 -0.47 10.85 8.15
C PHE A 333 -0.31 11.16 9.64
N THR A 334 0.40 10.29 10.36
CA THR A 334 0.93 10.59 11.70
C THR A 334 2.44 10.37 11.72
N VAL A 335 3.20 11.38 12.11
CA VAL A 335 4.67 11.33 12.20
C VAL A 335 5.17 11.96 13.51
N SER A 336 6.43 11.72 13.88
CA SER A 336 7.11 12.52 14.91
C SER A 336 7.26 13.99 14.48
N HIS A 337 7.83 14.85 15.32
CA HIS A 337 7.96 16.27 14.97
C HIS A 337 8.84 16.49 13.73
N LEU A 338 8.50 17.53 12.95
CA LEU A 338 9.12 17.77 11.65
C LEU A 338 10.57 18.24 11.76
N ASN A 339 10.93 18.96 12.83
CA ASN A 339 12.27 19.51 13.07
C ASN A 339 12.78 20.29 11.84
N LEU A 340 11.97 21.24 11.35
CA LEU A 340 12.26 22.00 10.13
C LEU A 340 13.54 22.84 10.31
N PRO A 341 14.58 22.66 9.47
CA PRO A 341 15.83 23.40 9.62
C PRO A 341 15.64 24.92 9.55
N GLY A 342 16.13 25.64 10.57
CA GLY A 342 16.00 27.10 10.68
C GLY A 342 14.59 27.57 11.05
N TYR A 343 13.71 26.65 11.42
CA TYR A 343 12.34 26.93 11.87
C TYR A 343 11.93 26.00 13.03
N GLU A 344 12.86 25.78 13.94
CA GLU A 344 12.70 24.91 15.10
C GLU A 344 11.63 25.46 16.06
N ARG A 345 10.86 24.56 16.66
CA ARG A 345 9.75 24.89 17.55
C ARG A 345 10.06 24.51 19.00
N PRO A 346 9.52 25.24 19.99
CA PRO A 346 9.85 25.03 21.40
C PRO A 346 9.37 23.69 21.97
N TRP A 347 8.53 22.94 21.26
CA TRP A 347 8.04 21.62 21.66
C TRP A 347 8.84 20.46 21.03
N GLU A 348 9.81 20.75 20.16
CA GLU A 348 10.60 19.74 19.46
C GLU A 348 11.76 19.25 20.34
N THR A 349 11.88 17.93 20.47
CA THR A 349 12.79 17.25 21.41
C THR A 349 14.16 16.93 20.81
N GLY A 350 14.25 16.72 19.49
CA GLY A 350 15.50 16.35 18.82
C GLY A 350 16.07 14.98 19.26
N TYR A 351 15.23 13.98 19.49
CA TYR A 351 15.61 12.70 20.11
C TYR A 351 16.51 11.78 19.25
N GLY A 352 16.76 12.14 18.00
CA GLY A 352 17.52 11.33 17.03
C GLY A 352 16.63 10.32 16.30
N LYS A 353 17.22 9.49 15.43
CA LYS A 353 16.50 8.43 14.69
C LYS A 353 17.48 7.35 14.20
N PRO A 354 17.02 6.14 13.84
CA PRO A 354 17.85 5.18 13.12
C PRO A 354 18.33 5.75 11.77
N SER A 355 19.54 5.35 11.35
CA SER A 355 20.09 5.74 10.04
C SER A 355 19.29 5.17 8.84
N ARG A 356 18.59 4.05 9.04
CA ARG A 356 17.89 3.32 7.97
C ARG A 356 16.50 3.87 7.59
N ILE A 357 15.85 4.61 8.50
CA ILE A 357 14.55 5.23 8.22
C ILE A 357 14.75 6.69 7.83
N VAL A 358 13.79 7.25 7.09
CA VAL A 358 13.80 8.69 6.75
C VAL A 358 13.28 9.56 7.89
N THR A 359 13.45 10.87 7.80
CA THR A 359 12.93 11.82 8.80
C THR A 359 11.41 12.03 8.66
N PRO A 360 10.70 12.48 9.71
CA PRO A 360 9.32 12.94 9.61
C PRO A 360 9.08 14.00 8.52
N GLN A 361 10.03 14.93 8.34
CA GLN A 361 9.99 15.91 7.25
C GLN A 361 10.05 15.24 5.88
N GLN A 362 10.94 14.28 5.67
CA GLN A 362 11.04 13.54 4.41
C GLN A 362 9.76 12.75 4.14
N ILE A 363 9.18 12.11 5.15
CA ILE A 363 7.87 11.43 5.04
C ILE A 363 6.79 12.41 4.59
N MET A 364 6.68 13.57 5.22
CA MET A 364 5.66 14.57 4.87
C MET A 364 5.96 15.35 3.58
N THR A 365 7.15 15.21 3.02
CA THR A 365 7.49 15.76 1.70
C THR A 365 7.16 14.77 0.59
N GLU A 366 7.62 13.53 0.72
CA GLU A 366 7.57 12.53 -0.35
C GLU A 366 6.32 11.63 -0.26
N GLY A 367 5.86 11.28 0.94
CA GLY A 367 4.70 10.42 1.16
C GLY A 367 3.40 10.99 0.57
N PRO A 368 2.99 12.22 0.92
CA PRO A 368 1.81 12.84 0.32
C PRO A 368 1.87 12.93 -1.22
N LEU A 369 3.05 13.19 -1.78
CA LEU A 369 3.25 13.21 -3.23
C LEU A 369 3.07 11.82 -3.85
N GLY A 370 3.55 10.77 -3.18
CA GLY A 370 3.34 9.38 -3.58
C GLY A 370 1.86 8.99 -3.65
N ALA A 371 1.13 9.23 -2.55
CA ALA A 371 -0.31 8.97 -2.47
C ALA A 371 -1.11 9.81 -3.49
N ALA A 372 -0.78 11.09 -3.63
CA ALA A 372 -1.42 11.96 -4.62
C ALA A 372 -1.12 11.51 -6.06
N ALA A 373 0.12 11.11 -6.37
CA ALA A 373 0.48 10.59 -7.68
C ALA A 373 -0.36 9.36 -8.04
N PHE A 374 -0.58 8.44 -7.08
CA PHE A 374 -1.45 7.28 -7.31
C PHE A 374 -2.89 7.70 -7.60
N ASN A 375 -3.50 8.45 -6.68
CA ASN A 375 -4.90 8.88 -6.82
C ASN A 375 -5.14 9.69 -8.11
N ASN A 376 -4.23 10.60 -8.46
CA ASN A 376 -4.31 11.43 -9.65
C ASN A 376 -4.24 10.61 -10.94
N GLU A 377 -3.23 9.75 -11.07
CA GLU A 377 -2.99 8.99 -12.30
C GLU A 377 -4.00 7.84 -12.46
N PHE A 378 -4.47 7.24 -11.36
CA PHE A 378 -5.61 6.30 -11.39
C PHE A 378 -6.93 7.01 -11.73
N GLY A 379 -7.11 8.23 -11.24
CA GLY A 379 -8.31 9.05 -11.47
C GLY A 379 -9.39 8.87 -10.39
N ARG A 380 -8.99 8.86 -9.11
CA ARG A 380 -9.90 8.95 -7.94
C ARG A 380 -9.61 10.26 -7.19
N PRO A 381 -10.61 11.12 -6.90
CA PRO A 381 -10.39 12.33 -6.12
C PRO A 381 -10.08 11.99 -4.67
N ASN A 382 -9.12 12.69 -4.05
CA ASN A 382 -8.82 12.56 -2.62
C ASN A 382 -9.42 13.73 -1.84
N LEU A 383 -10.54 13.48 -1.16
CA LEU A 383 -11.43 14.52 -0.62
C LEU A 383 -11.37 14.64 0.91
N GLY A 384 -10.76 13.69 1.61
CA GLY A 384 -10.65 13.67 3.07
C GLY A 384 -9.24 13.37 3.54
N GLY A 385 -8.98 13.61 4.83
CA GLY A 385 -7.70 13.28 5.43
C GLY A 385 -7.45 13.94 6.78
N TYR A 386 -6.37 13.53 7.42
CA TYR A 386 -5.83 14.19 8.62
C TYR A 386 -4.31 14.23 8.56
N PHE A 387 -3.70 15.12 9.34
CA PHE A 387 -2.25 15.12 9.53
C PHE A 387 -1.92 15.47 10.97
N ARG A 388 -1.14 14.61 11.62
CA ARG A 388 -0.69 14.78 13.01
C ARG A 388 0.83 14.67 13.11
N THR A 389 1.41 15.59 13.86
CA THR A 389 2.75 15.45 14.44
C THR A 389 2.61 15.17 15.93
N PHE A 390 3.37 14.21 16.46
CA PHE A 390 3.38 13.95 17.89
C PHE A 390 4.68 13.29 18.34
N GLU A 391 5.30 13.89 19.35
CA GLU A 391 6.43 13.32 20.09
C GLU A 391 6.43 13.94 21.50
N VAL A 392 6.58 13.10 22.52
CA VAL A 392 6.67 13.53 23.92
C VAL A 392 7.59 12.59 24.69
N ALA A 393 8.47 13.17 25.51
CA ALA A 393 9.27 12.41 26.46
C ALA A 393 8.43 12.02 27.68
N THR A 394 8.53 10.76 28.09
CA THR A 394 7.90 10.21 29.29
C THR A 394 8.95 9.57 30.19
N SER A 395 8.57 9.13 31.39
CA SER A 395 9.44 8.35 32.27
C SER A 395 9.87 7.00 31.68
N GLU A 396 9.19 6.52 30.63
CA GLU A 396 9.41 5.20 30.01
C GLU A 396 10.09 5.30 28.64
N GLY A 397 10.52 6.49 28.22
CA GLY A 397 11.13 6.76 26.92
C GLY A 397 10.35 7.81 26.12
N VAL A 398 10.40 7.74 24.79
CA VAL A 398 9.68 8.70 23.94
C VAL A 398 8.45 8.04 23.31
N ARG A 399 7.30 8.71 23.46
CA ARG A 399 6.07 8.37 22.72
C ARG A 399 6.00 9.21 21.45
N GLY A 400 5.89 8.57 20.29
CA GLY A 400 5.94 9.26 18.99
C GLY A 400 5.85 8.30 17.80
N TYR A 401 6.07 8.81 16.58
CA TYR A 401 5.81 8.07 15.33
C TYR A 401 7.01 8.12 14.38
N HIS A 402 8.13 7.51 14.78
CA HIS A 402 9.24 7.23 13.86
C HIS A 402 8.84 6.22 12.78
N LYS A 403 8.14 5.15 13.16
CA LYS A 403 7.29 4.40 12.24
C LYS A 403 6.01 5.21 12.05
N PRO A 404 5.74 5.77 10.87
CA PRO A 404 4.61 6.66 10.66
C PRO A 404 3.31 5.86 10.64
N ILE A 405 2.19 6.57 10.83
CA ILE A 405 0.93 6.12 10.27
C ILE A 405 0.85 6.70 8.87
N MET A 406 0.75 5.85 7.86
CA MET A 406 0.30 6.22 6.53
C MET A 406 -0.98 5.44 6.28
N ILE A 407 -2.10 6.15 6.19
CA ILE A 407 -3.42 5.55 6.02
C ILE A 407 -4.02 6.04 4.70
N ALA A 408 -4.60 5.11 3.96
CA ALA A 408 -5.35 5.37 2.74
C ALA A 408 -6.69 4.65 2.85
N GLY A 409 -7.74 5.24 2.32
CA GLY A 409 -9.07 4.68 2.39
C GLY A 409 -9.97 5.36 1.39
N GLY A 410 -11.19 4.86 1.27
CA GLY A 410 -12.16 5.44 0.39
C GLY A 410 -13.47 4.70 0.41
N PHE A 411 -14.27 5.08 -0.57
CA PHE A 411 -15.48 4.37 -0.91
C PHE A 411 -15.68 4.32 -2.43
N GLY A 412 -16.49 3.35 -2.81
CA GLY A 412 -16.89 3.10 -4.19
C GLY A 412 -18.36 2.72 -4.30
N ASN A 413 -18.77 2.39 -5.52
CA ASN A 413 -20.11 1.90 -5.80
C ASN A 413 -20.10 0.50 -6.40
N ILE A 414 -21.04 -0.34 -5.96
CA ILE A 414 -21.23 -1.72 -6.43
C ILE A 414 -22.71 -1.96 -6.79
N LYS A 415 -22.96 -2.85 -7.76
CA LYS A 415 -24.32 -3.35 -8.04
C LYS A 415 -24.68 -4.39 -6.99
N GLU A 416 -25.89 -4.33 -6.44
CA GLU A 416 -26.33 -5.28 -5.40
C GLU A 416 -26.21 -6.75 -5.84
N GLU A 417 -26.51 -7.06 -7.10
CA GLU A 417 -26.38 -8.42 -7.67
C GLU A 417 -24.93 -8.93 -7.77
N HIS A 418 -23.94 -8.07 -7.54
CA HIS A 418 -22.51 -8.41 -7.56
C HIS A 418 -21.87 -8.39 -6.18
N VAL A 419 -22.62 -8.09 -5.11
CA VAL A 419 -22.06 -8.04 -3.73
C VAL A 419 -21.58 -9.42 -3.28
N ASP A 420 -22.37 -10.46 -3.53
CA ASP A 420 -22.03 -11.82 -3.14
C ASP A 420 -20.98 -12.44 -4.08
N LYS A 421 -20.01 -13.16 -3.50
CA LYS A 421 -19.08 -14.03 -4.23
C LYS A 421 -19.52 -15.49 -4.11
N PRO A 422 -20.26 -16.04 -5.09
CA PRO A 422 -20.65 -17.44 -5.04
C PRO A 422 -19.45 -18.36 -5.29
N PRO A 423 -19.48 -19.61 -4.78
CA PRO A 423 -18.53 -20.64 -5.18
C PRO A 423 -18.49 -20.83 -6.70
N PHE A 424 -17.34 -21.21 -7.24
CA PHE A 424 -17.17 -21.57 -8.64
C PHE A 424 -16.78 -23.05 -8.77
N SER A 425 -16.92 -23.59 -9.97
CA SER A 425 -16.67 -25.01 -10.22
C SER A 425 -15.24 -25.27 -10.71
N ALA A 426 -14.76 -26.50 -10.54
CA ALA A 426 -13.55 -26.98 -11.20
C ALA A 426 -13.62 -26.73 -12.72
N GLY A 427 -12.47 -26.45 -13.32
CA GLY A 427 -12.37 -26.02 -14.72
C GLY A 427 -12.36 -24.50 -14.91
N ALA A 428 -12.76 -23.72 -13.90
CA ALA A 428 -12.61 -22.26 -13.94
C ALA A 428 -11.14 -21.87 -14.17
N LYS A 429 -10.91 -20.89 -15.05
CA LYS A 429 -9.58 -20.39 -15.39
C LYS A 429 -9.13 -19.40 -14.33
N LEU A 430 -7.96 -19.67 -13.76
CA LEU A 430 -7.34 -18.86 -12.73
C LEU A 430 -6.42 -17.86 -13.41
N VAL A 431 -6.77 -16.59 -13.30
CA VAL A 431 -6.20 -15.49 -14.06
C VAL A 431 -5.48 -14.52 -13.14
N VAL A 432 -4.31 -14.04 -13.55
CA VAL A 432 -3.71 -12.80 -13.04
C VAL A 432 -4.05 -11.68 -14.02
N LEU A 433 -4.68 -10.62 -13.55
CA LEU A 433 -4.91 -9.37 -14.28
C LEU A 433 -3.92 -8.31 -13.78
N GLY A 434 -3.27 -7.60 -14.69
CA GLY A 434 -2.45 -6.43 -14.37
C GLY A 434 -0.94 -6.64 -14.53
N GLY A 435 -0.16 -5.91 -13.73
CA GLY A 435 1.27 -5.74 -13.95
C GLY A 435 2.09 -7.04 -13.90
N PRO A 436 3.17 -7.15 -14.69
CA PRO A 436 4.11 -8.26 -14.58
C PRO A 436 4.84 -8.24 -13.22
N ALA A 437 5.22 -9.43 -12.76
CA ALA A 437 5.98 -9.61 -11.54
C ALA A 437 7.42 -9.07 -11.66
N MET A 438 7.90 -8.51 -10.56
CA MET A 438 9.24 -7.98 -10.30
C MET A 438 9.64 -8.35 -8.87
N LEU A 439 10.93 -8.28 -8.54
CA LEU A 439 11.40 -8.56 -7.19
C LEU A 439 11.13 -7.37 -6.26
N ILE A 440 9.88 -7.25 -5.84
CA ILE A 440 9.36 -6.15 -5.03
C ILE A 440 8.67 -6.73 -3.81
N GLY A 441 8.90 -6.15 -2.63
CA GLY A 441 8.09 -6.45 -1.46
C GLY A 441 8.25 -7.87 -0.91
N LEU A 442 9.28 -8.63 -1.34
CA LEU A 442 9.41 -10.03 -0.94
C LEU A 442 9.50 -10.13 0.58
N GLY A 443 8.52 -10.80 1.19
CA GLY A 443 8.50 -10.94 2.64
C GLY A 443 7.77 -9.81 3.39
N GLY A 444 7.07 -8.90 2.70
CA GLY A 444 6.46 -7.70 3.28
C GLY A 444 5.48 -7.95 4.43
N GLY A 445 4.67 -9.01 4.36
CA GLY A 445 3.80 -9.43 5.47
C GLY A 445 4.57 -9.78 6.75
N ALA A 446 5.66 -10.54 6.63
CA ALA A 446 6.55 -10.84 7.75
C ALA A 446 7.34 -9.60 8.24
N ALA A 447 7.90 -8.80 7.32
CA ALA A 447 8.67 -7.60 7.65
C ALA A 447 7.81 -6.54 8.37
N SER A 448 6.56 -6.34 7.93
CA SER A 448 5.61 -5.40 8.55
C SER A 448 5.16 -5.84 9.95
N SER A 449 5.23 -7.14 10.24
CA SER A 449 4.91 -7.72 11.56
C SER A 449 6.00 -7.48 12.62
N MET A 450 7.19 -7.01 12.20
CA MET A 450 8.33 -6.75 13.09
C MET A 450 8.46 -5.26 13.46
N ALA A 451 9.14 -4.98 14.59
CA ALA A 451 9.49 -3.62 14.98
C ALA A 451 10.48 -3.01 13.97
N SER A 452 10.31 -1.73 13.63
CA SER A 452 11.20 -1.09 12.66
C SER A 452 12.58 -0.92 13.29
N GLY A 453 13.56 -1.61 12.72
CA GLY A 453 14.95 -1.36 13.00
C GLY A 453 15.78 -2.47 13.67
N SER A 454 15.37 -3.70 13.50
CA SER A 454 16.21 -4.87 13.81
C SER A 454 16.67 -5.62 12.55
N SER A 455 16.43 -5.08 11.35
CA SER A 455 16.68 -5.71 10.03
C SER A 455 18.10 -5.52 9.48
N THR A 456 18.52 -6.42 8.59
CA THR A 456 19.72 -6.32 7.72
C THR A 456 19.44 -5.44 6.49
N GLU A 457 20.49 -4.91 5.83
CA GLU A 457 20.33 -4.03 4.65
C GLU A 457 19.52 -4.67 3.49
N ASP A 458 19.65 -5.98 3.29
CA ASP A 458 18.90 -6.71 2.25
C ASP A 458 17.38 -6.69 2.48
N LEU A 459 16.94 -6.72 3.75
CA LEU A 459 15.52 -6.64 4.14
C LEU A 459 14.92 -5.24 3.91
N ASP A 460 15.76 -4.19 3.96
CA ASP A 460 15.31 -2.83 3.70
C ASP A 460 15.05 -2.61 2.19
N PHE A 461 15.82 -3.24 1.30
CA PHE A 461 15.52 -3.25 -0.15
C PHE A 461 14.23 -4.00 -0.47
N ALA A 462 13.98 -5.13 0.22
CA ALA A 462 12.72 -5.85 0.08
C ALA A 462 11.51 -5.00 0.51
N SER A 463 11.70 -3.97 1.35
CA SER A 463 10.64 -3.05 1.77
C SER A 463 10.35 -1.92 0.78
N VAL A 464 11.16 -1.78 -0.28
CA VAL A 464 10.97 -0.73 -1.31
C VAL A 464 9.86 -1.16 -2.25
N GLN A 465 8.79 -0.39 -2.23
CA GLN A 465 7.61 -0.60 -3.05
C GLN A 465 7.74 0.09 -4.42
N ARG A 466 6.84 -0.23 -5.37
CA ARG A 466 6.78 0.40 -6.70
C ARG A 466 5.33 0.61 -7.10
N GLN A 467 5.01 1.80 -7.59
CA GLN A 467 3.67 2.10 -8.10
C GLN A 467 3.66 2.34 -9.61
N ASN A 468 2.63 1.82 -10.28
CA ASN A 468 2.26 2.17 -11.66
C ASN A 468 0.74 2.35 -11.80
N PRO A 469 0.18 3.49 -11.35
CA PRO A 469 -1.26 3.69 -11.25
C PRO A 469 -2.02 3.54 -12.58
N GLU A 470 -1.38 3.86 -13.72
CA GLU A 470 -1.94 3.67 -15.06
C GLU A 470 -2.31 2.20 -15.37
N ILE A 471 -1.50 1.23 -14.93
CA ILE A 471 -1.82 -0.20 -15.08
C ILE A 471 -3.04 -0.55 -14.23
N GLN A 472 -3.11 -0.02 -13.00
CA GLN A 472 -4.28 -0.24 -12.15
C GLN A 472 -5.54 0.41 -12.72
N ARG A 473 -5.41 1.55 -13.41
CA ARG A 473 -6.52 2.15 -14.17
C ARG A 473 -6.99 1.24 -15.31
N ARG A 474 -6.07 0.66 -16.08
CA ARG A 474 -6.41 -0.33 -17.13
C ARG A 474 -7.11 -1.55 -16.54
N CYS A 475 -6.67 -2.03 -15.38
CA CYS A 475 -7.35 -3.11 -14.66
C CYS A 475 -8.77 -2.68 -14.24
N GLN A 476 -8.92 -1.47 -13.70
CA GLN A 476 -10.21 -0.96 -13.29
C GLN A 476 -11.18 -0.85 -14.47
N GLU A 477 -10.73 -0.41 -15.65
CA GLU A 477 -11.60 -0.38 -16.84
C GLU A 477 -12.04 -1.79 -17.25
N VAL A 478 -11.19 -2.82 -17.13
CA VAL A 478 -11.60 -4.22 -17.33
C VAL A 478 -12.66 -4.64 -16.32
N ILE A 479 -12.45 -4.33 -15.03
CA ILE A 479 -13.42 -4.61 -13.97
C ILE A 479 -14.74 -3.89 -14.25
N ASP A 480 -14.69 -2.64 -14.73
CA ASP A 480 -15.85 -1.86 -15.12
C ASP A 480 -16.64 -2.53 -16.23
N ARG A 481 -15.99 -2.86 -17.35
CA ARG A 481 -16.64 -3.55 -18.47
C ARG A 481 -17.22 -4.92 -18.07
N CYS A 482 -16.70 -5.55 -17.02
CA CYS A 482 -17.23 -6.81 -16.48
C CYS A 482 -18.52 -6.58 -15.68
N TRP A 483 -18.53 -5.70 -14.68
CA TRP A 483 -19.73 -5.47 -13.87
C TRP A 483 -20.84 -4.72 -14.64
N GLU A 484 -20.51 -3.91 -15.64
CA GLU A 484 -21.50 -3.22 -16.49
C GLU A 484 -22.40 -4.19 -17.27
N ARG A 485 -21.97 -5.45 -17.46
CA ARG A 485 -22.73 -6.52 -18.11
C ARG A 485 -23.81 -7.17 -17.22
N GLY A 486 -23.93 -6.73 -15.97
CA GLY A 486 -24.94 -7.20 -15.03
C GLY A 486 -24.89 -8.72 -14.84
N ALA A 487 -25.99 -9.41 -15.12
CA ALA A 487 -26.06 -10.88 -15.05
C ALA A 487 -25.04 -11.62 -15.94
N ASN A 488 -24.55 -10.98 -17.01
CA ASN A 488 -23.55 -11.54 -17.93
C ASN A 488 -22.10 -11.15 -17.55
N ASN A 489 -21.86 -10.77 -16.29
CA ASN A 489 -20.53 -10.48 -15.79
C ASN A 489 -19.64 -11.74 -15.87
N PRO A 490 -18.50 -11.71 -16.59
CA PRO A 490 -17.62 -12.87 -16.77
C PRO A 490 -16.81 -13.24 -15.51
N ILE A 491 -16.72 -12.32 -14.54
CA ILE A 491 -16.02 -12.55 -13.28
C ILE A 491 -16.87 -13.49 -12.42
N ALA A 492 -16.35 -14.69 -12.14
CA ALA A 492 -16.95 -15.59 -11.16
C ALA A 492 -16.48 -15.22 -9.74
N PHE A 493 -15.19 -14.89 -9.61
CA PHE A 493 -14.55 -14.47 -8.36
C PHE A 493 -13.39 -13.52 -8.69
N ILE A 494 -13.15 -12.53 -7.83
CA ILE A 494 -12.01 -11.60 -7.92
C ILE A 494 -11.46 -11.34 -6.52
N HIS A 495 -10.14 -11.20 -6.42
CA HIS A 495 -9.44 -10.80 -5.20
C HIS A 495 -8.26 -9.89 -5.55
N ASP A 496 -7.90 -8.99 -4.64
CA ASP A 496 -6.69 -8.20 -4.78
C ASP A 496 -5.43 -9.08 -4.64
N VAL A 497 -4.30 -8.57 -5.10
CA VAL A 497 -2.97 -9.11 -4.76
C VAL A 497 -2.25 -8.08 -3.90
N GLY A 498 -1.95 -8.46 -2.66
CA GLY A 498 -1.28 -7.64 -1.66
C GLY A 498 -0.13 -8.38 -0.98
N ALA A 499 -0.19 -8.45 0.36
CA ALA A 499 0.84 -9.12 1.18
C ALA A 499 0.96 -10.61 0.82
N GLY A 500 2.20 -11.09 0.65
CA GLY A 500 2.50 -12.44 0.17
C GLY A 500 2.21 -12.68 -1.33
N GLY A 501 1.73 -11.69 -2.07
CA GLY A 501 1.58 -11.80 -3.52
C GLY A 501 0.62 -12.91 -3.96
N LEU A 502 0.99 -13.62 -5.03
CA LEU A 502 0.18 -14.71 -5.58
C LEU A 502 0.10 -15.90 -4.62
N SER A 503 1.10 -16.06 -3.75
CA SER A 503 1.14 -17.12 -2.76
C SER A 503 0.08 -16.99 -1.67
N ASN A 504 -0.48 -15.79 -1.45
CA ASN A 504 -1.65 -15.61 -0.58
C ASN A 504 -2.94 -15.55 -1.40
N ALA A 505 -2.96 -14.71 -2.45
CA ALA A 505 -4.18 -14.37 -3.17
C ALA A 505 -4.81 -15.57 -3.90
N PHE A 506 -4.03 -16.43 -4.56
CA PHE A 506 -4.60 -17.59 -5.25
C PHE A 506 -5.11 -18.66 -4.30
N PRO A 507 -4.36 -19.05 -3.25
CA PRO A 507 -4.89 -19.97 -2.26
C PRO A 507 -6.16 -19.48 -1.57
N GLU A 508 -6.27 -18.19 -1.24
CA GLU A 508 -7.49 -17.59 -0.71
C GLU A 508 -8.64 -17.68 -1.72
N LEU A 509 -8.40 -17.27 -2.97
CA LEU A 509 -9.40 -17.31 -4.04
C LEU A 509 -9.95 -18.73 -4.28
N VAL A 510 -9.10 -19.76 -4.36
CA VAL A 510 -9.60 -21.13 -4.61
C VAL A 510 -10.28 -21.70 -3.37
N LYS A 511 -9.77 -21.43 -2.16
CA LYS A 511 -10.39 -21.87 -0.91
C LYS A 511 -11.79 -21.28 -0.76
N ASP A 512 -11.92 -19.97 -0.96
CA ASP A 512 -13.19 -19.26 -0.77
C ASP A 512 -14.16 -19.56 -1.94
N GLY A 513 -13.62 -19.91 -3.11
CA GLY A 513 -14.36 -20.51 -4.22
C GLY A 513 -14.77 -21.97 -4.03
N GLY A 514 -14.29 -22.65 -2.98
CA GLY A 514 -14.60 -24.06 -2.69
C GLY A 514 -13.83 -25.09 -3.54
N CYS A 515 -12.69 -24.71 -4.11
CA CYS A 515 -11.88 -25.54 -5.03
C CYS A 515 -10.42 -25.65 -4.55
N GLY A 516 -9.63 -26.51 -5.19
CA GLY A 516 -8.18 -26.39 -5.26
C GLY A 516 -7.72 -25.68 -6.53
N GLY A 517 -6.41 -25.70 -6.78
CA GLY A 517 -5.82 -25.06 -7.95
C GLY A 517 -4.57 -25.76 -8.46
N ASN A 518 -4.49 -25.90 -9.77
CA ASN A 518 -3.30 -26.36 -10.48
C ASN A 518 -2.75 -25.24 -11.36
N PHE A 519 -1.57 -24.75 -11.01
CA PHE A 519 -0.92 -23.57 -11.57
C PHE A 519 0.35 -23.94 -12.32
N GLU A 520 0.75 -23.09 -13.27
CA GLU A 520 2.01 -23.15 -13.98
C GLU A 520 2.79 -21.86 -13.78
N LEU A 521 3.95 -21.95 -13.15
CA LEU A 521 4.80 -20.82 -12.78
C LEU A 521 5.20 -20.00 -14.00
N ARG A 522 5.53 -20.67 -15.11
CA ARG A 522 6.02 -20.02 -16.34
C ARG A 522 4.93 -19.29 -17.14
N ASN A 523 3.67 -19.41 -16.72
CA ASN A 523 2.58 -18.59 -17.24
C ASN A 523 2.40 -17.27 -16.49
N VAL A 524 3.00 -17.10 -15.31
CA VAL A 524 2.95 -15.84 -14.56
C VAL A 524 3.78 -14.79 -15.32
N PRO A 525 3.18 -13.66 -15.73
CA PRO A 525 3.94 -12.59 -16.38
C PRO A 525 5.04 -12.07 -15.45
N SER A 526 6.27 -12.03 -15.94
CA SER A 526 7.45 -11.59 -15.18
C SER A 526 8.33 -10.70 -16.04
N ASP A 527 8.69 -9.55 -15.50
CA ASP A 527 9.62 -8.59 -16.10
C ASP A 527 11.07 -8.84 -15.63
N GLU A 528 11.25 -9.70 -14.61
CA GLU A 528 12.55 -10.10 -14.09
C GLU A 528 12.79 -11.59 -14.30
N LYS A 529 13.51 -11.93 -15.37
CA LYS A 529 13.78 -13.33 -15.75
C LYS A 529 14.62 -14.09 -14.71
N GLY A 530 15.47 -13.40 -13.94
CA GLY A 530 16.36 -14.03 -12.96
C GLY A 530 15.67 -14.57 -11.71
N MET A 531 14.37 -14.28 -11.54
CA MET A 531 13.64 -14.65 -10.33
C MET A 531 13.52 -16.17 -10.14
N SER A 532 13.67 -16.61 -8.90
CA SER A 532 13.38 -17.98 -8.46
C SER A 532 11.88 -18.24 -8.39
N PRO A 533 11.43 -19.50 -8.26
CA PRO A 533 10.02 -19.81 -8.01
C PRO A 533 9.43 -19.11 -6.78
N LEU A 534 10.20 -19.04 -5.69
CA LEU A 534 9.84 -18.29 -4.48
C LEU A 534 9.56 -16.84 -4.82
N GLU A 535 10.46 -16.19 -5.55
CA GLU A 535 10.37 -14.78 -5.88
C GLU A 535 9.20 -14.48 -6.82
N ILE A 536 8.98 -15.30 -7.86
CA ILE A 536 7.83 -15.13 -8.79
C ILE A 536 6.48 -15.30 -8.05
N TRP A 537 6.41 -16.26 -7.13
CA TRP A 537 5.15 -16.59 -6.44
C TRP A 537 4.85 -15.66 -5.26
N CYS A 538 5.87 -15.23 -4.52
CA CYS A 538 5.71 -14.52 -3.25
C CYS A 538 6.05 -13.02 -3.31
N ASN A 539 6.48 -12.47 -4.46
CA ASN A 539 6.68 -11.02 -4.58
C ASN A 539 5.35 -10.28 -4.42
N GLU A 540 5.44 -9.09 -3.86
CA GLU A 540 4.32 -8.17 -3.65
C GLU A 540 4.31 -7.09 -4.74
N SER A 541 4.60 -7.47 -5.99
CA SER A 541 4.43 -6.57 -7.13
C SER A 541 2.99 -6.07 -7.19
N GLN A 542 2.86 -4.78 -7.51
CA GLN A 542 1.63 -4.03 -7.39
C GLN A 542 0.76 -4.12 -8.65
N GLU A 543 -0.43 -3.51 -8.57
CA GLU A 543 -1.38 -3.41 -9.69
C GLU A 543 -1.80 -4.79 -10.26
N ARG A 544 -1.97 -5.78 -9.38
CA ARG A 544 -2.41 -7.14 -9.74
C ARG A 544 -3.70 -7.53 -9.03
N TYR A 545 -4.52 -8.30 -9.74
CA TYR A 545 -5.72 -8.95 -9.23
C TYR A 545 -5.68 -10.43 -9.64
N VAL A 546 -6.24 -11.29 -8.81
CA VAL A 546 -6.51 -12.69 -9.19
C VAL A 546 -7.99 -12.88 -9.46
N MET A 547 -8.33 -13.68 -10.47
CA MET A 547 -9.72 -13.92 -10.87
C MET A 547 -9.98 -15.39 -11.21
N ALA A 548 -11.21 -15.83 -10.97
CA ALA A 548 -11.77 -17.03 -11.58
C ALA A 548 -12.71 -16.61 -12.72
N ILE A 549 -12.43 -17.11 -13.94
CA ILE A 549 -13.25 -16.88 -15.14
C ILE A 549 -13.73 -18.23 -15.66
N ASN A 550 -15.03 -18.38 -15.87
CA ASN A 550 -15.56 -19.62 -16.45
C ASN A 550 -15.05 -19.79 -17.90
N PRO A 551 -14.74 -21.02 -18.35
CA PRO A 551 -14.14 -21.24 -19.67
C PRO A 551 -14.93 -20.66 -20.86
N ASP A 552 -16.25 -20.66 -20.78
CA ASP A 552 -17.16 -20.09 -21.79
C ASP A 552 -17.11 -18.55 -21.83
N GLN A 553 -16.67 -17.91 -20.76
CA GLN A 553 -16.54 -16.45 -20.63
C GLN A 553 -15.13 -15.92 -20.93
N LEU A 554 -14.13 -16.81 -21.07
CA LEU A 554 -12.74 -16.41 -21.26
C LEU A 554 -12.54 -15.57 -22.54
N ALA A 555 -13.25 -15.89 -23.63
CA ALA A 555 -13.17 -15.11 -24.87
C ALA A 555 -13.66 -13.68 -24.66
N THR A 556 -14.83 -13.51 -24.04
CA THR A 556 -15.37 -12.19 -23.68
C THR A 556 -14.40 -11.41 -22.79
N PHE A 557 -13.83 -12.06 -21.77
CA PHE A 557 -12.85 -11.42 -20.89
C PHE A 557 -11.58 -10.99 -21.65
N SER A 558 -11.08 -11.84 -22.55
CA SER A 558 -9.90 -11.56 -23.36
C SER A 558 -10.12 -10.35 -24.27
N ASP A 559 -11.30 -10.24 -24.89
CA ASP A 559 -11.67 -9.11 -25.76
C ASP A 559 -11.74 -7.80 -24.97
N ILE A 560 -12.28 -7.84 -23.75
CA ILE A 560 -12.30 -6.69 -22.83
C ILE A 560 -10.87 -6.26 -22.49
N CYS A 561 -10.02 -7.20 -22.06
CA CYS A 561 -8.61 -6.91 -21.74
C CYS A 561 -7.86 -6.31 -22.95
N ALA A 562 -8.06 -6.86 -24.14
CA ALA A 562 -7.43 -6.34 -25.36
C ALA A 562 -7.88 -4.90 -25.68
N ARG A 563 -9.17 -4.59 -25.53
CA ARG A 563 -9.71 -3.23 -25.72
C ARG A 563 -9.12 -2.24 -24.73
N GLU A 564 -9.01 -2.60 -23.46
CA GLU A 564 -8.44 -1.71 -22.44
C GLU A 564 -6.90 -1.76 -22.40
N ARG A 565 -6.29 -2.61 -23.25
CA ARG A 565 -4.87 -2.92 -23.26
C ARG A 565 -4.42 -3.42 -21.89
N CYS A 566 -5.28 -4.05 -21.11
CA CYS A 566 -4.88 -4.57 -19.80
C CYS A 566 -4.20 -5.93 -19.97
N PRO A 567 -2.93 -6.08 -19.53
CA PRO A 567 -2.29 -7.39 -19.53
C PRO A 567 -3.03 -8.35 -18.60
N PHE A 568 -3.16 -9.61 -19.03
CA PHE A 568 -3.63 -10.71 -18.20
C PHE A 568 -2.97 -12.02 -18.62
N ALA A 569 -2.96 -13.00 -17.74
CA ALA A 569 -2.52 -14.35 -18.05
C ALA A 569 -3.38 -15.39 -17.34
N VAL A 570 -3.72 -16.46 -18.05
CA VAL A 570 -4.27 -17.67 -17.43
C VAL A 570 -3.10 -18.47 -16.87
N VAL A 571 -2.99 -18.50 -15.54
CA VAL A 571 -1.86 -19.14 -14.84
C VAL A 571 -2.21 -20.51 -14.29
N GLY A 572 -3.49 -20.88 -14.28
CA GLY A 572 -3.92 -22.17 -13.78
C GLY A 572 -5.39 -22.48 -14.03
N GLU A 573 -5.82 -23.59 -13.45
CA GLU A 573 -7.20 -24.07 -13.50
C GLU A 573 -7.65 -24.56 -12.12
N ALA A 574 -8.89 -24.24 -11.76
CA ALA A 574 -9.53 -24.70 -10.54
C ALA A 574 -9.76 -26.22 -10.58
N THR A 575 -9.57 -26.91 -9.46
CA THR A 575 -9.69 -28.36 -9.36
C THR A 575 -10.67 -28.77 -8.27
N ASP A 576 -11.27 -29.95 -8.39
CA ASP A 576 -12.16 -30.50 -7.34
C ASP A 576 -11.38 -30.88 -6.07
N ALA A 577 -10.15 -31.37 -6.23
CA ALA A 577 -9.29 -31.73 -5.12
C ALA A 577 -8.86 -30.47 -4.37
N GLN A 578 -9.02 -30.45 -3.04
CA GLN A 578 -8.61 -29.35 -2.16
C GLN A 578 -7.08 -29.30 -1.99
N HIS A 579 -6.38 -29.10 -3.11
CA HIS A 579 -4.95 -29.23 -3.27
C HIS A 579 -4.43 -28.07 -4.10
N LEU A 580 -3.28 -27.54 -3.70
CA LEU A 580 -2.55 -26.49 -4.38
C LEU A 580 -1.31 -27.09 -5.03
N ARG A 581 -1.23 -27.02 -6.35
CA ARG A 581 -0.04 -27.42 -7.10
C ARG A 581 0.44 -26.25 -7.95
N LEU A 582 1.74 -25.96 -7.88
CA LEU A 582 2.43 -25.04 -8.77
C LEU A 582 3.51 -25.85 -9.50
N GLY A 583 3.35 -26.03 -10.81
CA GLY A 583 4.34 -26.65 -11.68
C GLY A 583 5.34 -25.64 -12.22
N ASP A 584 6.55 -26.09 -12.52
CA ASP A 584 7.55 -25.33 -13.24
C ASP A 584 8.08 -26.13 -14.44
N THR A 585 7.60 -25.76 -15.62
CA THR A 585 8.01 -26.37 -16.90
C THR A 585 9.48 -26.14 -17.26
N LEU A 586 10.13 -25.10 -16.72
CA LEU A 586 11.54 -24.83 -17.01
C LEU A 586 12.48 -25.79 -16.27
N PHE A 587 12.17 -26.09 -15.02
CA PHE A 587 12.99 -26.97 -14.17
C PHE A 587 12.40 -28.36 -13.98
N GLU A 588 11.27 -28.65 -14.63
CA GLU A 588 10.58 -29.95 -14.61
C GLU A 588 10.28 -30.43 -13.18
N ASN A 589 9.85 -29.53 -12.30
CA ASN A 589 9.55 -29.81 -10.90
C ASN A 589 8.24 -29.11 -10.43
N ASN A 590 7.89 -29.27 -9.15
CA ASN A 590 6.74 -28.60 -8.53
C ASN A 590 7.23 -27.75 -7.35
N PRO A 591 7.37 -26.42 -7.50
CA PRO A 591 7.72 -25.54 -6.39
C PRO A 591 6.73 -25.57 -5.22
N VAL A 592 5.45 -25.86 -5.48
CA VAL A 592 4.42 -26.06 -4.44
C VAL A 592 3.60 -27.30 -4.76
N ASP A 593 3.43 -28.17 -3.78
CA ASP A 593 2.58 -29.36 -3.88
C ASP A 593 1.97 -29.70 -2.51
N LEU A 594 0.95 -28.94 -2.10
CA LEU A 594 0.40 -28.98 -0.74
C LEU A 594 -1.12 -29.16 -0.71
N PRO A 595 -1.66 -29.94 0.25
CA PRO A 595 -3.09 -29.87 0.56
C PRO A 595 -3.42 -28.51 1.18
N LEU A 596 -4.56 -27.92 0.80
CA LEU A 596 -4.98 -26.60 1.32
C LEU A 596 -5.14 -26.60 2.85
N SER A 597 -5.45 -27.74 3.45
CA SER A 597 -5.55 -27.91 4.90
C SER A 597 -4.23 -27.71 5.64
N LEU A 598 -3.08 -27.88 4.97
CA LEU A 598 -1.77 -27.61 5.56
C LEU A 598 -1.52 -26.11 5.59
N LEU A 599 -1.75 -25.41 4.48
CA LEU A 599 -1.55 -23.97 4.39
C LEU A 599 -2.50 -23.18 5.30
N PHE A 600 -3.78 -23.59 5.32
CA PHE A 600 -4.83 -22.96 6.13
C PHE A 600 -5.10 -23.68 7.46
N GLY A 601 -4.20 -24.59 7.86
CA GLY A 601 -4.23 -25.24 9.16
C GLY A 601 -4.32 -24.23 10.30
N LYS A 602 -4.88 -24.65 11.43
CA LYS A 602 -5.00 -23.80 12.62
C LYS A 602 -3.87 -24.15 13.60
N PRO A 603 -2.80 -23.35 13.70
CA PRO A 603 -1.98 -23.39 14.90
C PRO A 603 -2.85 -23.06 16.13
N PRO A 604 -2.41 -23.43 17.35
CA PRO A 604 -3.12 -23.10 18.58
C PRO A 604 -3.53 -21.63 18.65
N LYS A 605 -4.72 -21.36 19.21
CA LYS A 605 -5.20 -19.99 19.37
C LYS A 605 -4.22 -19.22 20.26
N MET A 606 -3.72 -18.09 19.76
CA MET A 606 -2.87 -17.19 20.53
C MET A 606 -3.56 -16.79 21.85
N HIS A 607 -2.80 -16.82 22.94
CA HIS A 607 -3.22 -16.32 24.25
C HIS A 607 -2.28 -15.18 24.67
N ARG A 608 -2.85 -14.09 25.18
CA ARG A 608 -2.11 -12.91 25.65
C ARG A 608 -2.40 -12.64 27.12
N GLU A 609 -1.35 -12.56 27.91
CA GLU A 609 -1.41 -12.16 29.31
C GLU A 609 -0.74 -10.80 29.48
N THR A 610 -1.42 -9.86 30.12
CA THR A 610 -0.93 -8.48 30.31
C THR A 610 -1.49 -7.85 31.58
N GLN A 611 -0.97 -6.68 31.94
CA GLN A 611 -1.38 -5.92 33.12
C GLN A 611 -1.58 -4.45 32.77
N ARG A 612 -2.50 -3.79 33.47
CA ARG A 612 -2.73 -2.35 33.32
C ARG A 612 -1.59 -1.56 33.96
N VAL A 613 -1.13 -0.54 33.25
CA VAL A 613 -0.10 0.40 33.71
C VAL A 613 -0.76 1.75 33.98
N ALA A 614 -0.36 2.42 35.06
CA ALA A 614 -0.85 3.75 35.37
C ALA A 614 -0.35 4.76 34.32
N PRO A 615 -1.19 5.70 33.86
CA PRO A 615 -0.76 6.70 32.90
C PRO A 615 0.34 7.61 33.49
N PRO A 616 1.19 8.19 32.64
CA PRO A 616 2.14 9.20 33.06
C PRO A 616 1.41 10.41 33.65
N VAL A 617 1.97 11.00 34.70
CA VAL A 617 1.48 12.23 35.33
C VAL A 617 2.52 13.32 35.11
N ASP A 618 2.08 14.51 34.72
CA ASP A 618 2.94 15.70 34.64
C ASP A 618 2.48 16.80 35.60
N GLY A 619 3.30 17.84 35.72
CA GLY A 619 3.03 19.00 36.57
C GLY A 619 2.34 20.15 35.81
N PHE A 620 1.55 19.88 34.78
CA PHE A 620 0.92 20.94 33.98
C PHE A 620 0.06 21.87 34.85
N ASP A 621 0.42 23.16 34.88
CA ASP A 621 -0.26 24.18 35.70
C ASP A 621 -1.08 25.19 34.87
N GLY A 622 -1.09 25.03 33.53
CA GLY A 622 -1.85 25.87 32.60
C GLY A 622 -1.40 27.33 32.50
N ASN A 623 -0.30 27.73 33.15
CA ASN A 623 0.17 29.12 33.20
C ASN A 623 0.93 29.52 31.92
N VAL A 624 0.23 29.56 30.78
CA VAL A 624 0.77 30.03 29.50
C VAL A 624 0.02 31.29 29.05
N ALA A 625 0.75 32.30 28.59
CA ALA A 625 0.13 33.51 28.05
C ALA A 625 -0.71 33.16 26.81
N ILE A 626 -1.95 33.65 26.75
CA ILE A 626 -2.91 33.31 25.67
C ILE A 626 -2.33 33.60 24.28
N ALA A 627 -1.62 34.71 24.11
CA ALA A 627 -1.00 35.06 22.83
C ALA A 627 0.05 34.02 22.38
N ASP A 628 0.89 33.55 23.31
CA ASP A 628 1.89 32.52 23.05
C ASP A 628 1.23 31.16 22.78
N ALA A 629 0.22 30.79 23.57
CA ALA A 629 -0.57 29.59 23.32
C ALA A 629 -1.22 29.61 21.93
N LEU A 630 -1.84 30.73 21.53
CA LEU A 630 -2.47 30.88 20.22
C LEU A 630 -1.46 30.76 19.07
N GLU A 631 -0.31 31.43 19.16
CA GLU A 631 0.74 31.34 18.15
C GLU A 631 1.25 29.90 18.00
N ARG A 632 1.55 29.23 19.12
CA ARG A 632 2.01 27.83 19.12
C ARG A 632 0.97 26.88 18.55
N VAL A 633 -0.31 27.03 18.94
CA VAL A 633 -1.39 26.17 18.45
C VAL A 633 -1.63 26.37 16.97
N LEU A 634 -1.73 27.61 16.48
CA LEU A 634 -1.96 27.88 15.04
C LEU A 634 -0.79 27.43 14.16
N THR A 635 0.42 27.39 14.72
CA THR A 635 1.62 26.93 14.02
C THR A 635 1.94 25.46 14.24
N PHE A 636 1.19 24.76 15.08
CA PHE A 636 1.34 23.34 15.28
C PHE A 636 0.86 22.59 14.03
N PRO A 637 1.65 21.68 13.43
CA PRO A 637 1.30 21.06 12.14
C PRO A 637 -0.07 20.38 12.10
N ALA A 638 -0.53 19.80 13.21
CA ALA A 638 -1.88 19.20 13.28
C ALA A 638 -3.02 20.21 13.16
N VAL A 639 -2.80 21.49 13.47
CA VAL A 639 -3.80 22.58 13.42
C VAL A 639 -3.59 23.50 12.22
N GLY A 640 -2.34 23.81 11.88
CA GLY A 640 -2.00 24.71 10.78
C GLY A 640 -2.57 24.28 9.42
N SER A 641 -2.55 25.19 8.44
CA SER A 641 -3.13 24.93 7.12
C SER A 641 -2.59 23.66 6.47
N LYS A 642 -3.51 22.88 5.88
CA LYS A 642 -3.21 21.62 5.17
C LYS A 642 -3.12 21.78 3.66
N SER A 643 -3.05 23.00 3.13
CA SER A 643 -3.05 23.26 1.68
C SER A 643 -2.03 22.40 0.92
N PHE A 644 -0.83 22.19 1.47
CA PHE A 644 0.22 21.39 0.82
C PHE A 644 -0.14 19.90 0.64
N LEU A 645 -1.05 19.35 1.44
CA LEU A 645 -1.57 17.98 1.32
C LEU A 645 -2.77 17.89 0.37
N ILE A 646 -3.48 19.00 0.19
CA ILE A 646 -4.77 19.04 -0.50
C ILE A 646 -4.58 19.40 -1.98
N THR A 647 -3.79 20.41 -2.29
CA THR A 647 -3.67 20.93 -3.67
C THR A 647 -2.83 20.04 -4.59
N ILE A 648 -2.13 19.05 -4.03
CA ILE A 648 -1.34 18.07 -4.78
C ILE A 648 -2.20 16.94 -5.35
N GLY A 649 -3.37 16.68 -4.75
CA GLY A 649 -4.33 15.66 -5.18
C GLY A 649 -5.50 16.25 -5.96
N ASP A 650 -6.01 15.50 -6.93
CA ASP A 650 -7.24 15.81 -7.65
C ASP A 650 -8.44 15.78 -6.70
N ARG A 651 -9.40 16.69 -6.91
CA ARG A 651 -10.62 16.86 -6.11
C ARG A 651 -11.86 17.09 -6.98
N SER A 652 -11.82 16.63 -8.22
CA SER A 652 -12.80 16.97 -9.26
C SER A 652 -13.08 15.84 -10.26
N VAL A 653 -12.11 14.95 -10.49
CA VAL A 653 -12.30 13.76 -11.32
C VAL A 653 -13.50 12.96 -10.82
N THR A 654 -14.24 12.34 -11.75
CA THR A 654 -15.63 11.81 -11.71
C THR A 654 -16.74 12.81 -12.02
N GLY A 655 -16.57 14.10 -11.73
CA GLY A 655 -17.66 15.09 -11.86
C GLY A 655 -18.77 14.96 -10.81
N THR A 656 -18.59 14.11 -9.79
CA THR A 656 -19.57 13.88 -8.71
C THR A 656 -19.21 14.57 -7.40
N VAL A 657 -18.08 15.29 -7.34
CA VAL A 657 -17.62 15.95 -6.10
C VAL A 657 -18.49 17.18 -5.79
N ALA A 658 -19.23 17.14 -4.68
CA ALA A 658 -20.07 18.24 -4.21
C ALA A 658 -19.37 19.07 -3.12
N ARG A 659 -18.64 18.40 -2.21
CA ARG A 659 -17.86 19.05 -1.16
C ARG A 659 -16.45 18.47 -1.10
N ASP A 660 -15.48 19.29 -1.50
CA ASP A 660 -14.05 19.06 -1.25
C ASP A 660 -13.58 19.82 0.00
N GLN A 661 -12.30 19.66 0.36
CA GLN A 661 -11.67 20.29 1.53
C GLN A 661 -11.68 21.83 1.48
N MET A 662 -11.70 22.44 0.29
CA MET A 662 -11.53 23.89 0.09
C MET A 662 -12.87 24.63 0.15
N VAL A 663 -13.03 25.51 1.12
CA VAL A 663 -14.31 26.17 1.42
C VAL A 663 -14.33 27.63 0.98
N GLY A 664 -15.45 28.01 0.36
CA GLY A 664 -15.82 29.39 0.05
C GLY A 664 -14.96 30.08 -1.01
N PRO A 665 -15.20 31.38 -1.27
CA PRO A 665 -14.51 32.12 -2.33
C PRO A 665 -12.98 32.18 -2.18
N TRP A 666 -12.47 31.99 -0.97
CA TRP A 666 -11.04 32.01 -0.65
C TRP A 666 -10.38 30.64 -0.69
N GLN A 667 -11.15 29.57 -0.95
CA GLN A 667 -10.65 28.19 -1.04
C GLN A 667 -9.82 27.80 0.19
N VAL A 668 -10.36 28.03 1.39
CA VAL A 668 -9.67 27.74 2.66
C VAL A 668 -9.86 26.26 3.00
N PRO A 669 -8.79 25.48 3.31
CA PRO A 669 -8.88 24.04 3.53
C PRO A 669 -9.44 23.69 4.92
N VAL A 670 -10.75 23.84 5.11
CA VAL A 670 -11.42 23.70 6.43
C VAL A 670 -12.77 22.97 6.37
N ALA A 671 -13.08 22.26 5.28
CA ALA A 671 -14.29 21.44 5.28
C ALA A 671 -14.12 20.24 6.23
N ASP A 672 -15.12 20.00 7.08
CA ASP A 672 -15.12 18.88 8.02
C ASP A 672 -15.50 17.54 7.36
N VAL A 673 -16.23 17.60 6.24
CA VAL A 673 -16.81 16.45 5.54
C VAL A 673 -16.51 16.51 4.04
N ALA A 674 -16.31 15.35 3.43
CA ALA A 674 -16.34 15.19 1.99
C ALA A 674 -17.69 14.64 1.55
N VAL A 675 -18.26 15.20 0.47
CA VAL A 675 -19.55 14.77 -0.09
C VAL A 675 -19.45 14.59 -1.59
N THR A 676 -19.96 13.46 -2.10
CA THR A 676 -20.15 13.22 -3.53
C THR A 676 -21.62 13.00 -3.84
N THR A 677 -22.06 13.28 -5.07
CA THR A 677 -23.38 12.83 -5.56
C THR A 677 -23.31 11.36 -5.98
N ALA A 678 -24.35 10.59 -5.71
CA ALA A 678 -24.42 9.16 -6.00
C ALA A 678 -24.26 8.87 -7.50
N SER A 679 -24.75 9.79 -8.33
CA SER A 679 -24.52 9.82 -9.77
C SER A 679 -24.54 11.26 -10.32
N LEU A 680 -24.34 11.41 -11.62
CA LEU A 680 -24.33 12.68 -12.36
C LEU A 680 -25.72 13.30 -12.55
N ASP A 681 -26.80 12.56 -12.28
CA ASP A 681 -28.20 12.98 -12.51
C ASP A 681 -29.01 13.23 -11.22
N THR A 682 -28.36 13.19 -10.07
CA THR A 682 -29.03 13.25 -8.75
C THR A 682 -28.33 14.20 -7.78
N HIS A 683 -29.07 14.61 -6.75
CA HIS A 683 -28.53 15.29 -5.58
C HIS A 683 -28.39 14.36 -4.37
N LEU A 684 -28.89 13.12 -4.44
CA LEU A 684 -28.55 12.09 -3.45
C LEU A 684 -27.05 11.82 -3.52
N GLY A 685 -26.44 11.40 -2.42
CA GLY A 685 -24.98 11.35 -2.33
C GLY A 685 -24.43 10.37 -1.31
N GLU A 686 -23.13 10.51 -1.09
CA GLU A 686 -22.37 9.78 -0.10
C GLU A 686 -21.45 10.76 0.61
N ALA A 687 -21.31 10.58 1.93
CA ALA A 687 -20.47 11.41 2.78
C ALA A 687 -19.38 10.56 3.44
N MET A 688 -18.22 11.16 3.63
CA MET A 688 -17.15 10.58 4.45
C MET A 688 -16.45 11.62 5.32
N SER A 689 -15.98 11.17 6.47
CA SER A 689 -15.17 11.97 7.40
C SER A 689 -14.14 11.10 8.11
N MET A 690 -13.21 11.73 8.82
CA MET A 690 -12.26 11.05 9.71
C MET A 690 -12.31 11.65 11.12
N GLY A 691 -11.95 10.85 12.11
CA GLY A 691 -11.75 11.27 13.49
C GLY A 691 -10.60 10.52 14.14
N GLU A 692 -9.77 11.24 14.88
CA GLU A 692 -8.60 10.66 15.55
C GLU A 692 -8.14 11.51 16.73
N ARG A 693 -7.72 10.84 17.80
CA ARG A 693 -7.19 11.53 18.98
C ARG A 693 -6.06 10.77 19.65
N THR A 694 -5.12 10.29 18.83
CA THR A 694 -4.06 9.39 19.28
C THR A 694 -3.23 9.90 20.47
N PRO A 695 -2.95 11.22 20.65
CA PRO A 695 -2.23 11.69 21.82
C PRO A 695 -2.96 11.42 23.14
N VAL A 696 -4.30 11.37 23.15
CA VAL A 696 -5.06 11.12 24.39
C VAL A 696 -4.82 9.70 24.90
N ALA A 697 -4.45 8.76 24.03
CA ALA A 697 -4.16 7.39 24.44
C ALA A 697 -2.90 7.25 25.29
N THR A 698 -2.04 8.27 25.37
CA THR A 698 -0.96 8.29 26.36
C THR A 698 -1.48 8.40 27.78
N LEU A 699 -2.71 8.91 27.97
CA LEU A 699 -3.36 9.10 29.27
C LEU A 699 -4.53 8.13 29.47
N ASP A 700 -5.38 7.97 28.45
CA ASP A 700 -6.60 7.15 28.51
C ASP A 700 -6.96 6.65 27.10
N GLY A 701 -6.63 5.38 26.84
CA GLY A 701 -6.98 4.68 25.59
C GLY A 701 -8.49 4.71 25.30
N PRO A 702 -9.35 4.20 26.19
CA PRO A 702 -10.82 4.28 26.04
C PRO A 702 -11.35 5.67 25.70
N ALA A 703 -10.85 6.73 26.33
CA ALA A 703 -11.24 8.11 26.01
C ALA A 703 -10.78 8.51 24.60
N SER A 704 -9.55 8.16 24.21
CA SER A 704 -9.04 8.44 22.87
C SER A 704 -9.93 7.85 21.77
N ALA A 705 -10.44 6.62 21.96
CA ALA A 705 -11.29 5.96 20.98
C ALA A 705 -12.70 6.52 20.93
N ARG A 706 -13.30 6.85 22.08
CA ARG A 706 -14.59 7.58 22.11
C ARG A 706 -14.47 8.93 21.40
N LEU A 707 -13.37 9.65 21.61
CA LEU A 707 -13.11 10.93 20.93
C LEU A 707 -12.91 10.74 19.42
N ALA A 708 -12.20 9.70 18.99
CA ALA A 708 -12.04 9.40 17.56
C ALA A 708 -13.39 9.13 16.87
N VAL A 709 -14.26 8.31 17.49
CA VAL A 709 -15.62 8.07 16.99
C VAL A 709 -16.46 9.35 17.01
N ALA A 710 -16.44 10.09 18.13
CA ALA A 710 -17.20 11.33 18.27
C ALA A 710 -16.78 12.39 17.23
N GLU A 711 -15.48 12.55 16.98
CA GLU A 711 -14.95 13.49 15.99
C GLU A 711 -15.39 13.12 14.57
N ALA A 712 -15.28 11.84 14.19
CA ALA A 712 -15.75 11.37 12.89
C ALA A 712 -17.25 11.67 12.71
N VAL A 713 -18.06 11.43 13.75
CA VAL A 713 -19.49 11.74 13.74
C VAL A 713 -19.75 13.25 13.66
N THR A 714 -19.11 14.07 14.50
CA THR A 714 -19.32 15.52 14.46
C THR A 714 -18.92 16.13 13.12
N ASN A 715 -17.89 15.58 12.48
CA ASN A 715 -17.47 15.98 11.15
C ASN A 715 -18.50 15.59 10.08
N ILE A 716 -18.96 14.33 10.04
CA ILE A 716 -19.89 13.86 8.98
C ILE A 716 -21.29 14.48 9.08
N LEU A 717 -21.70 14.91 10.28
CA LEU A 717 -22.97 15.61 10.51
C LEU A 717 -23.03 17.01 9.88
N ALA A 718 -21.94 17.50 9.29
CA ALA A 718 -21.97 18.64 8.37
C ALA A 718 -22.60 18.30 6.99
N SER A 719 -22.99 17.03 6.77
CA SER A 719 -23.79 16.57 5.64
C SER A 719 -25.17 16.05 6.12
N PRO A 720 -26.22 16.04 5.27
CA PRO A 720 -27.55 15.60 5.66
C PRO A 720 -27.67 14.07 5.70
N VAL A 721 -27.03 13.48 6.71
CA VAL A 721 -27.23 12.08 7.10
C VAL A 721 -28.56 11.97 7.86
N GLN A 722 -29.39 11.00 7.49
CA GLN A 722 -30.75 10.87 8.02
C GLN A 722 -30.77 10.41 9.49
N SER A 723 -29.92 9.46 9.85
CA SER A 723 -29.81 8.92 11.21
C SER A 723 -28.37 8.49 11.55
N LEU A 724 -28.04 8.43 12.85
CA LEU A 724 -26.72 7.95 13.29
C LEU A 724 -26.46 6.49 12.89
N SER A 725 -27.51 5.66 12.80
CA SER A 725 -27.40 4.27 12.37
C SER A 725 -27.05 4.11 10.89
N ASP A 726 -27.27 5.13 10.06
CA ASP A 726 -26.85 5.12 8.65
C ASP A 726 -25.33 5.33 8.50
N ILE A 727 -24.67 5.81 9.57
CA ILE A 727 -23.21 5.99 9.61
C ILE A 727 -22.53 4.65 9.92
N LYS A 728 -21.65 4.22 9.02
CA LYS A 728 -20.82 3.03 9.17
C LYS A 728 -19.37 3.43 9.33
N LEU A 729 -18.65 2.68 10.15
CA LEU A 729 -17.30 3.04 10.57
C LEU A 729 -16.26 2.03 10.07
N SER A 730 -15.14 2.54 9.58
CA SER A 730 -13.90 1.78 9.54
C SER A 730 -13.07 2.11 10.79
N ALA A 731 -12.67 1.09 11.54
CA ALA A 731 -11.81 1.23 12.71
C ALA A 731 -10.40 0.67 12.43
N ASN A 732 -9.40 1.56 12.41
CA ASN A 732 -8.01 1.21 12.10
C ASN A 732 -7.14 1.34 13.36
N TRP A 733 -6.55 0.23 13.78
CA TRP A 733 -5.91 0.07 15.08
C TRP A 733 -4.39 -0.02 14.95
N MET A 734 -3.69 0.99 15.45
CA MET A 734 -2.23 1.02 15.46
C MET A 734 -1.76 0.85 16.91
N CYS A 735 -0.92 -0.16 17.18
CA CYS A 735 -0.44 -0.48 18.53
C CYS A 735 1.01 -0.96 18.47
N ALA A 736 1.76 -0.74 19.55
CA ALA A 736 3.02 -1.41 19.80
C ALA A 736 2.76 -2.62 20.70
N ALA A 737 2.24 -3.71 20.13
CA ALA A 737 1.81 -4.88 20.91
C ALA A 737 2.99 -5.50 21.67
N GLY A 738 2.73 -5.92 22.92
CA GLY A 738 3.71 -6.51 23.83
C GLY A 738 4.60 -5.49 24.57
N TYR A 739 4.33 -4.18 24.50
CA TYR A 739 5.17 -3.16 25.13
C TYR A 739 4.41 -2.25 26.10
N SER A 740 5.01 -1.93 27.27
CA SER A 740 4.52 -0.95 28.26
C SER A 740 3.03 -1.03 28.65
N GLY A 741 2.43 -2.22 28.62
CA GLY A 741 1.01 -2.39 28.91
C GLY A 741 0.06 -1.93 27.79
N ASP A 742 0.58 -1.55 26.60
CA ASP A 742 -0.20 -1.11 25.44
C ASP A 742 -1.21 -2.19 25.00
N ASP A 743 -0.93 -3.46 25.29
CA ASP A 743 -1.85 -4.60 25.12
C ASP A 743 -3.15 -4.45 25.93
N ALA A 744 -3.03 -4.08 27.21
CA ALA A 744 -4.19 -3.86 28.08
C ALA A 744 -4.94 -2.59 27.65
N VAL A 745 -4.19 -1.53 27.28
CA VAL A 745 -4.76 -0.30 26.73
C VAL A 745 -5.55 -0.59 25.46
N LEU A 746 -5.00 -1.37 24.52
CA LEU A 746 -5.67 -1.76 23.29
C LEU A 746 -6.97 -2.51 23.59
N TYR A 747 -6.94 -3.52 24.47
CA TYR A 747 -8.12 -4.28 24.82
C TYR A 747 -9.24 -3.40 25.39
N ASP A 748 -8.91 -2.55 26.37
CA ASP A 748 -9.87 -1.64 26.98
C ASP A 748 -10.40 -0.60 25.98
N THR A 749 -9.53 -0.15 25.06
CA THR A 749 -9.88 0.80 23.99
C THR A 749 -10.86 0.18 23.00
N VAL A 750 -10.62 -1.06 22.54
CA VAL A 750 -11.53 -1.79 21.64
C VAL A 750 -12.85 -2.07 22.35
N LYS A 751 -12.81 -2.49 23.62
CA LYS A 751 -14.02 -2.70 24.43
C LYS A 751 -14.90 -1.45 24.49
N ALA A 752 -14.30 -0.30 24.76
CA ALA A 752 -15.00 0.97 24.92
C ALA A 752 -15.81 1.37 23.67
N VAL A 753 -15.38 0.99 22.46
CA VAL A 753 -16.13 1.29 21.24
C VAL A 753 -16.94 0.11 20.72
N GLY A 754 -16.46 -1.13 20.86
CA GLY A 754 -17.09 -2.33 20.31
C GLY A 754 -18.23 -2.90 21.15
N LEU A 755 -18.17 -2.74 22.48
CA LEU A 755 -19.20 -3.23 23.41
C LEU A 755 -20.06 -2.13 24.02
N GLU A 756 -19.57 -0.88 24.03
CA GLU A 756 -20.20 0.21 24.79
C GLU A 756 -20.63 1.37 23.88
N PHE A 757 -19.69 2.17 23.37
CA PHE A 757 -20.00 3.46 22.74
C PHE A 757 -20.72 3.35 21.39
N CYS A 758 -20.21 2.56 20.43
CA CYS A 758 -20.88 2.43 19.13
C CYS A 758 -22.24 1.71 19.24
N PRO A 759 -22.38 0.61 20.01
CA PRO A 759 -23.68 -0.01 20.24
C PRO A 759 -24.70 0.95 20.88
N ALA A 760 -24.30 1.78 21.85
CA ALA A 760 -25.18 2.77 22.46
C ALA A 760 -25.67 3.84 21.46
N LEU A 761 -24.91 4.11 20.40
CA LEU A 761 -25.26 5.03 19.32
C LEU A 761 -25.99 4.33 18.15
N GLY A 762 -26.15 3.01 18.18
CA GLY A 762 -26.69 2.23 17.06
C GLY A 762 -25.77 2.17 15.84
N MET A 763 -24.47 2.44 16.02
CA MET A 763 -23.49 2.51 14.94
C MET A 763 -22.75 1.18 14.77
N THR A 764 -22.39 0.88 13.52
CA THR A 764 -21.73 -0.37 13.15
C THR A 764 -20.33 -0.13 12.63
N ILE A 765 -19.40 -1.02 13.00
CA ILE A 765 -18.02 -1.06 12.49
C ILE A 765 -17.89 -2.30 11.58
N PRO A 766 -18.37 -2.27 10.32
CA PRO A 766 -18.40 -3.45 9.46
C PRO A 766 -17.05 -3.79 8.81
N VAL A 767 -16.07 -2.88 8.90
CA VAL A 767 -14.73 -3.02 8.32
C VAL A 767 -13.69 -2.40 9.26
N GLY A 768 -12.44 -2.82 9.14
CA GLY A 768 -11.32 -2.27 9.89
C GLY A 768 -10.04 -3.06 9.61
N LYS A 769 -8.93 -2.55 10.13
CA LYS A 769 -7.63 -3.21 10.06
C LYS A 769 -6.80 -2.89 11.29
N ASP A 770 -5.69 -3.61 11.45
CA ASP A 770 -4.77 -3.42 12.55
C ASP A 770 -3.30 -3.48 12.09
N SER A 771 -2.45 -2.73 12.80
CA SER A 771 -0.99 -2.70 12.64
C SER A 771 -0.35 -2.71 14.02
N MET A 772 0.20 -3.85 14.42
CA MET A 772 0.52 -4.19 15.82
C MET A 772 2.00 -4.01 16.21
N SER A 773 2.81 -3.39 15.35
CA SER A 773 4.27 -3.24 15.52
C SER A 773 4.72 -1.76 15.48
N MET A 774 3.95 -0.85 16.06
CA MET A 774 4.17 0.60 16.00
C MET A 774 5.27 1.12 16.94
N ARG A 775 6.48 0.56 16.79
CA ARG A 775 7.67 0.91 17.57
C ARG A 775 8.92 0.94 16.69
N THR A 776 9.84 1.85 16.99
CA THR A 776 11.15 1.96 16.35
C THR A 776 12.25 1.91 17.40
N GLN A 777 13.29 1.11 17.16
CA GLN A 777 14.43 0.95 18.07
C GLN A 777 15.76 1.13 17.31
N TRP A 778 16.77 1.66 18.01
CA TRP A 778 18.15 1.76 17.51
C TRP A 778 19.15 1.92 18.65
N ASP A 779 20.42 1.70 18.34
CA ASP A 779 21.55 2.05 19.19
C ASP A 779 22.11 3.40 18.73
N ASP A 780 22.32 4.31 19.67
CA ASP A 780 22.90 5.63 19.44
C ASP A 780 24.15 5.78 20.31
N ASP A 781 25.31 5.50 19.74
CA ASP A 781 26.61 5.51 20.43
C ASP A 781 26.64 4.65 21.71
N GLY A 782 26.03 3.46 21.67
CA GLY A 782 25.92 2.53 22.81
C GLY A 782 24.74 2.79 23.74
N GLU A 783 23.91 3.81 23.47
CA GLU A 783 22.64 4.04 24.16
C GLU A 783 21.48 3.42 23.38
N ALA A 784 20.79 2.45 24.00
CA ALA A 784 19.57 1.87 23.41
C ALA A 784 18.42 2.89 23.47
N LYS A 785 17.99 3.37 22.30
CA LYS A 785 16.88 4.33 22.16
C LYS A 785 15.66 3.69 21.50
N ALA A 786 14.49 4.19 21.85
CA ALA A 786 13.24 3.76 21.25
C ALA A 786 12.20 4.87 21.20
N VAL A 787 11.42 4.88 20.12
CA VAL A 787 10.19 5.66 19.99
C VAL A 787 9.02 4.71 19.81
N THR A 788 8.02 4.83 20.68
CA THR A 788 6.86 3.93 20.71
C THR A 788 5.58 4.72 20.47
N ALA A 789 4.77 4.36 19.48
CA ALA A 789 3.49 5.04 19.25
C ALA A 789 2.54 4.80 20.44
N PRO A 790 1.69 5.78 20.81
CA PRO A 790 0.49 5.51 21.60
C PRO A 790 -0.44 4.53 20.85
N VAL A 791 -1.30 3.82 21.59
CA VAL A 791 -2.44 3.12 20.96
C VAL A 791 -3.23 4.14 20.15
N SER A 792 -3.41 3.86 18.87
CA SER A 792 -3.86 4.85 17.90
C SER A 792 -5.05 4.28 17.13
N LEU A 793 -6.26 4.68 17.53
CA LEU A 793 -7.47 4.43 16.74
C LEU A 793 -7.68 5.58 15.76
N ILE A 794 -7.77 5.26 14.48
CA ILE A 794 -8.25 6.16 13.44
C ILE A 794 -9.61 5.65 12.96
N VAL A 795 -10.63 6.51 13.06
CA VAL A 795 -11.99 6.20 12.62
C VAL A 795 -12.25 6.93 11.30
N SER A 796 -12.74 6.20 10.31
CA SER A 796 -13.36 6.80 9.12
C SER A 796 -14.84 6.50 9.14
N ALA A 797 -15.69 7.50 8.95
CA ALA A 797 -17.14 7.36 8.90
C ALA A 797 -17.63 7.52 7.46
N PHE A 798 -18.61 6.71 7.08
CA PHE A 798 -19.22 6.70 5.75
C PHE A 798 -20.75 6.63 5.92
N ALA A 799 -21.48 7.38 5.09
CA ALA A 799 -22.94 7.35 5.11
C ALA A 799 -23.53 7.72 3.74
N PRO A 800 -24.69 7.14 3.34
CA PRO A 800 -25.54 7.74 2.32
C PRO A 800 -26.01 9.14 2.77
N ALA A 801 -25.98 10.11 1.86
CA ALA A 801 -26.37 11.50 2.11
C ALA A 801 -27.64 11.84 1.33
N GLY A 802 -28.66 12.34 2.04
CA GLY A 802 -29.99 12.55 1.46
C GLY A 802 -30.10 13.74 0.49
N ASP A 803 -29.13 14.66 0.49
CA ASP A 803 -29.04 15.80 -0.45
C ASP A 803 -27.62 16.40 -0.40
N ALA A 804 -26.95 16.59 -1.54
CA ALA A 804 -25.58 17.09 -1.59
C ALA A 804 -25.47 18.63 -1.67
N ARG A 805 -26.60 19.36 -1.75
CA ARG A 805 -26.66 20.81 -2.01
C ARG A 805 -26.46 21.70 -0.79
#